data_AF-A0A409XP93-F1
#
_entry.id   AF-A0A409XP93-F1
#
_cell.length_a   1.000
_cell.length_b   1.000
_cell.length_c   1.000
_cell.angle_alpha   90.00
_cell.angle_beta   90.00
_cell.angle_gamma   90.00
#
_symmetry.space_group_name_H-M   'P 1'
#
loop_
_entity.id
_entity.type
_entity.pdbx_description
1 polymer ?
#
loop_
_entity_poly.entity_id
_entity_poly.type
_entity_poly.pdbx_seq_one_letter_code
_entity_poly.pdbx_strand_id
1 'polypeptide(L)'
;MSTIIDEFSFNHPENKGYGKWKRLRILSCDDLEYSKIEAKFNKGWKHPQKTRPKIHAIFKVLSSDSNLQPFHRYRALVISSPALRNRTKNPANEQLLFHGTNRFCGLVEDGSRVRLCSLSKCHLCSVIRNSFDVQKCGTKHKFRRFGTGIYTTACSSKADDYTLNGDESSKLRVLLVSRVIVGNPHKRRHNATDLIEPPCGHHSVIGEPGADLNYEETVVYNNDAIRPAYLIVYGSIPSTVGTKSDSSSVVCNDIGKDPNIQARKVTYLIDIDISPLFKSTMASHIPLALSLLGTLASHYPLGSMTQKAAPPPPPSVAPSAPTQSAPVLPTAPPITTPGPNPSGNANGTTGATANSNAGSSPPVINPVALCEACRLHLDFATIDLSTQMEQKCTISAAKHAPEVQADLKRKPQVAEGGGETRLLVTHKLAYRELCTRSNSEIATCQAPGCQNPPHPGGHDYCSLAHKTLGENLCLMCMQAPKMANSHFCSQPCIDDAESKGPMILEVPAGHVTFKSVADQFKASWRHVGTVSPPVRRVYKILAPPTSLASYNAYRAAVESRGQFASSGRSEGNENRRWHGTRRVCNLGDKGHTQFCSASNCSLCCIIRTSYDISLWGKKTGWGRFGKGIYTSSTSSKSNDYSHNDCKSSLKAILLNKVVVGKGCKLLQDNTSLTAPPVGYDSVLAEKGGSLNYDELVVYSNDAIRPSFLVMYDEP
;
A
#
# COMPACT_ATOMS: atom_id res chain seq x y z
N MET A 1 -16.39 0.88 -26.30
CA MET A 1 -16.57 -0.42 -25.62
C MET A 1 -17.30 -0.17 -24.31
N SER A 2 -18.34 -0.94 -23.97
CA SER A 2 -18.95 -0.86 -22.65
C SER A 2 -17.96 -1.40 -21.61
N THR A 3 -17.51 -0.56 -20.69
CA THR A 3 -16.71 -1.01 -19.55
C THR A 3 -17.58 -1.86 -18.65
N ILE A 4 -17.33 -3.18 -18.62
CA ILE A 4 -18.03 -4.10 -17.73
C ILE A 4 -17.70 -3.70 -16.28
N ILE A 5 -18.66 -3.08 -15.60
CA ILE A 5 -18.57 -2.72 -14.19
C ILE A 5 -18.67 -4.00 -13.38
N ASP A 6 -17.77 -4.20 -12.41
CA ASP A 6 -17.79 -5.39 -11.56
C ASP A 6 -19.06 -5.41 -10.69
N GLU A 7 -19.73 -6.56 -10.63
CA GLU A 7 -21.02 -6.76 -9.92
C GLU A 7 -20.97 -6.53 -8.39
N PHE A 8 -19.77 -6.41 -7.81
CA PHE A 8 -19.55 -6.03 -6.40
C PHE A 8 -19.21 -4.53 -6.24
N SER A 9 -19.15 -3.76 -7.34
CA SER A 9 -18.94 -2.32 -7.30
C SER A 9 -20.20 -1.58 -6.81
N PHE A 10 -20.01 -0.52 -6.04
CA PHE A 10 -21.06 0.47 -5.76
C PHE A 10 -21.64 1.11 -7.03
N ASN A 11 -20.86 1.17 -8.12
CA ASN A 11 -21.27 1.78 -9.38
C ASN A 11 -22.00 0.79 -10.31
N HIS A 12 -22.16 -0.47 -9.93
CA HIS A 12 -22.95 -1.43 -10.70
C HIS A 12 -24.45 -1.05 -10.66
N PRO A 13 -25.22 -1.13 -11.77
CA PRO A 13 -26.61 -0.67 -11.82
C PRO A 13 -27.55 -1.29 -10.77
N GLU A 14 -27.32 -2.55 -10.40
CA GLU A 14 -28.08 -3.28 -9.36
C GLU A 14 -27.75 -2.86 -7.91
N ASN A 15 -26.65 -2.11 -7.72
CA ASN A 15 -26.15 -1.71 -6.41
C ASN A 15 -26.44 -0.22 -6.10
N LYS A 16 -27.40 0.39 -6.82
CA LYS A 16 -27.90 1.74 -6.53
C LYS A 16 -28.35 1.87 -5.07
N GLY A 17 -28.03 3.01 -4.44
CA GLY A 17 -28.33 3.27 -3.03
C GLY A 17 -27.40 2.58 -2.03
N TYR A 18 -26.41 1.80 -2.49
CA TYR A 18 -25.31 1.29 -1.66
C TYR A 18 -24.05 2.16 -1.80
N GLY A 19 -23.10 2.01 -0.87
CA GLY A 19 -21.91 2.85 -0.85
C GLY A 19 -21.03 2.65 0.37
N LYS A 20 -20.08 3.57 0.61
CA LYS A 20 -19.07 3.47 1.69
C LYS A 20 -19.65 3.10 3.07
N TRP A 21 -20.85 3.61 3.39
CA TRP A 21 -21.53 3.44 4.68
C TRP A 21 -22.61 2.33 4.70
N LYS A 22 -23.09 1.91 3.52
CA LYS A 22 -24.07 0.83 3.33
C LYS A 22 -23.47 -0.17 2.35
N ARG A 23 -22.61 -1.07 2.85
CA ARG A 23 -21.82 -2.00 2.02
C ARG A 23 -22.39 -3.41 1.91
N LEU A 24 -23.32 -3.77 2.79
CA LEU A 24 -23.90 -5.10 2.84
C LEU A 24 -25.28 -5.05 2.16
N ARG A 25 -25.40 -5.66 0.98
CA ARG A 25 -26.67 -5.89 0.28
C ARG A 25 -27.15 -7.28 0.63
N ILE A 26 -28.29 -7.41 1.32
CA ILE A 26 -28.90 -8.72 1.56
C ILE A 26 -29.31 -9.36 0.22
N LEU A 27 -29.18 -10.67 0.11
CA LEU A 27 -29.71 -11.46 -1.00
C LEU A 27 -31.06 -12.06 -0.59
N SER A 28 -32.03 -12.08 -1.51
CA SER A 28 -33.28 -12.84 -1.31
C SER A 28 -32.98 -14.34 -1.26
N CYS A 29 -33.84 -15.13 -0.61
CA CYS A 29 -33.76 -16.60 -0.69
C CYS A 29 -33.94 -17.11 -2.13
N ASP A 30 -34.68 -16.36 -2.96
CA ASP A 30 -34.94 -16.68 -4.37
C ASP A 30 -33.82 -16.20 -5.31
N ASP A 31 -32.80 -15.52 -4.79
CA ASP A 31 -31.64 -15.07 -5.57
C ASP A 31 -30.75 -16.28 -5.90
N LEU A 32 -30.46 -16.50 -7.19
CA LEU A 32 -29.61 -17.60 -7.64
C LEU A 32 -28.21 -17.56 -6.98
N GLU A 33 -27.70 -16.38 -6.63
CA GLU A 33 -26.46 -16.23 -5.87
C GLU A 33 -26.61 -16.67 -4.41
N TYR A 34 -27.77 -16.49 -3.78
CA TYR A 34 -28.05 -17.06 -2.46
C TYR A 34 -27.93 -18.58 -2.51
N SER A 35 -28.65 -19.23 -3.44
CA SER A 35 -28.66 -20.71 -3.55
C SER A 35 -27.26 -21.27 -3.86
N LYS A 36 -26.48 -20.60 -4.71
CA LYS A 36 -25.07 -20.98 -5.01
C LYS A 36 -24.18 -20.93 -3.76
N ILE A 37 -24.28 -19.86 -2.97
CA ILE A 37 -23.44 -19.66 -1.78
C ILE A 37 -23.87 -20.60 -0.64
N GLU A 38 -25.18 -20.83 -0.47
CA GLU A 38 -25.73 -21.81 0.46
C GLU A 38 -25.29 -23.24 0.09
N ALA A 39 -25.46 -23.67 -1.16
CA ALA A 39 -25.03 -24.98 -1.62
C ALA A 39 -23.51 -25.17 -1.42
N LYS A 40 -22.72 -24.13 -1.67
CA LYS A 40 -21.27 -24.13 -1.40
C LYS A 40 -20.96 -24.25 0.09
N PHE A 41 -21.68 -23.54 0.96
CA PHE A 41 -21.52 -23.62 2.41
C PHE A 41 -21.84 -25.02 2.92
N ASN A 42 -22.97 -25.60 2.50
CA ASN A 42 -23.42 -26.92 2.89
C ASN A 42 -22.48 -28.03 2.40
N LYS A 43 -21.99 -27.94 1.15
CA LYS A 43 -20.97 -28.84 0.59
C LYS A 43 -19.59 -28.68 1.23
N GLY A 44 -19.29 -27.49 1.75
CA GLY A 44 -18.08 -27.20 2.52
C GLY A 44 -18.11 -27.70 3.96
N TRP A 45 -19.27 -28.13 4.47
CA TRP A 45 -19.44 -28.53 5.86
C TRP A 45 -19.06 -30.01 6.05
N LYS A 46 -17.75 -30.25 6.22
CA LYS A 46 -17.11 -31.59 6.16
C LYS A 46 -16.65 -32.15 7.50
N HIS A 47 -16.68 -31.38 8.59
CA HIS A 47 -16.31 -31.86 9.92
C HIS A 47 -17.39 -32.81 10.48
N PRO A 48 -17.12 -34.12 10.66
CA PRO A 48 -18.15 -35.08 11.06
C PRO A 48 -18.76 -34.80 12.44
N GLN A 49 -17.96 -34.24 13.35
CA GLN A 49 -18.36 -33.91 14.72
C GLN A 49 -19.16 -32.60 14.85
N LYS A 50 -19.33 -31.83 13.76
CA LYS A 50 -20.04 -30.56 13.78
C LYS A 50 -21.41 -30.68 13.12
N THR A 51 -22.48 -30.51 13.89
CA THR A 51 -23.84 -30.34 13.36
C THR A 51 -23.85 -29.22 12.31
N ARG A 52 -24.46 -29.48 11.15
CA ARG A 52 -24.60 -28.48 10.09
C ARG A 52 -25.54 -27.36 10.56
N PRO A 53 -25.09 -26.10 10.63
CA PRO A 53 -25.90 -25.01 11.13
C PRO A 53 -26.88 -24.50 10.05
N LYS A 54 -28.00 -23.94 10.49
CA LYS A 54 -28.93 -23.20 9.63
C LYS A 54 -28.30 -21.88 9.15
N ILE A 55 -28.43 -21.56 7.87
CA ILE A 55 -28.15 -20.21 7.33
C ILE A 55 -29.39 -19.33 7.59
N HIS A 56 -29.14 -18.10 8.03
CA HIS A 56 -30.15 -17.09 8.35
C HIS A 56 -30.18 -15.96 7.33
N ALA A 57 -29.02 -15.57 6.80
CA ALA A 57 -28.90 -14.61 5.71
C ALA A 57 -27.57 -14.72 4.97
N ILE A 58 -27.55 -14.22 3.73
CA ILE A 58 -26.35 -14.03 2.93
C ILE A 58 -26.35 -12.58 2.43
N PHE A 59 -25.26 -11.85 2.67
CA PHE A 59 -25.08 -10.49 2.18
C PHE A 59 -23.98 -10.44 1.12
N LYS A 60 -24.24 -9.80 -0.02
CA LYS A 60 -23.21 -9.36 -0.96
C LYS A 60 -22.41 -8.21 -0.34
N VAL A 61 -21.08 -8.32 -0.41
CA VAL A 61 -20.14 -7.34 0.14
C VAL A 61 -19.70 -6.40 -0.97
N LEU A 62 -20.21 -5.18 -0.93
CA LEU A 62 -19.98 -4.17 -1.96
C LEU A 62 -18.77 -3.29 -1.63
N SER A 63 -18.03 -2.93 -2.68
CA SER A 63 -16.76 -2.20 -2.62
C SER A 63 -16.72 -1.05 -3.62
N SER A 64 -15.82 -0.09 -3.42
CA SER A 64 -15.56 0.95 -4.41
C SER A 64 -14.68 0.40 -5.55
N ASP A 65 -14.80 0.98 -6.75
CA ASP A 65 -13.92 0.63 -7.88
C ASP A 65 -12.43 0.82 -7.52
N SER A 66 -12.10 1.81 -6.68
CA SER A 66 -10.74 2.00 -6.17
C SER A 66 -10.22 0.85 -5.31
N ASN A 67 -11.11 0.08 -4.66
CA ASN A 67 -10.73 -1.12 -3.90
C ASN A 67 -10.68 -2.36 -4.80
N LEU A 68 -11.56 -2.44 -5.80
CA LEU A 68 -11.62 -3.56 -6.77
C LEU A 68 -10.53 -3.49 -7.84
N GLN A 69 -10.12 -2.29 -8.26
CA GLN A 69 -9.11 -2.06 -9.31
C GLN A 69 -7.81 -2.86 -9.12
N PRO A 70 -7.16 -2.86 -7.94
CA PRO A 70 -5.96 -3.67 -7.73
C PRO A 70 -6.22 -5.18 -7.87
N PHE A 71 -7.40 -5.67 -7.46
CA PHE A 71 -7.80 -7.06 -7.66
C PHE A 71 -8.05 -7.38 -9.15
N HIS A 72 -8.63 -6.46 -9.91
CA HIS A 72 -8.76 -6.61 -11.37
C HIS A 72 -7.40 -6.65 -12.07
N ARG A 73 -6.45 -5.83 -11.64
CA ARG A 73 -5.06 -5.86 -12.12
C ARG A 73 -4.38 -7.19 -11.79
N TYR A 74 -4.53 -7.67 -10.56
CA TYR A 74 -4.00 -8.99 -10.16
C TYR A 74 -4.66 -10.16 -10.92
N ARG A 75 -5.96 -10.07 -11.21
CA ARG A 75 -6.67 -11.02 -12.08
C ARG A 75 -6.07 -11.01 -13.50
N ALA A 76 -5.88 -9.85 -14.11
CA ALA A 76 -5.29 -9.71 -15.45
C ALA A 76 -3.83 -10.19 -15.52
N LEU A 77 -3.03 -9.82 -14.51
CA LEU A 77 -1.68 -10.36 -14.24
C LEU A 77 -1.65 -11.88 -14.34
N VAL A 78 -2.48 -12.54 -13.53
CA VAL A 78 -2.53 -14.00 -13.45
C VAL A 78 -2.99 -14.62 -14.76
N ILE A 79 -3.97 -14.01 -15.46
CA ILE A 79 -4.41 -14.46 -16.80
C ILE A 79 -3.26 -14.40 -17.82
N SER A 80 -2.41 -13.37 -17.78
CA SER A 80 -1.27 -13.23 -18.68
C SER A 80 -0.12 -14.22 -18.42
N SER A 81 -0.16 -14.95 -17.29
CA SER A 81 0.89 -15.89 -16.90
C SER A 81 1.04 -17.04 -17.91
N PRO A 82 2.26 -17.39 -18.36
CA PRO A 82 2.49 -18.52 -19.27
C PRO A 82 1.93 -19.86 -18.76
N ALA A 83 1.83 -20.03 -17.44
CA ALA A 83 1.25 -21.22 -16.80
C ALA A 83 -0.27 -21.35 -17.00
N LEU A 84 -0.97 -20.28 -17.42
CA LEU A 84 -2.42 -20.24 -17.60
C LEU A 84 -2.85 -19.91 -19.04
N ARG A 85 -1.90 -19.70 -19.96
CA ARG A 85 -2.13 -19.31 -21.38
C ARG A 85 -3.17 -20.16 -22.14
N ASN A 86 -3.30 -21.44 -21.80
CA ASN A 86 -4.23 -22.39 -22.44
C ASN A 86 -5.60 -22.49 -21.73
N ARG A 87 -5.83 -21.74 -20.65
CA ARG A 87 -6.99 -21.89 -19.77
C ARG A 87 -8.13 -20.96 -20.18
N THR A 88 -9.01 -21.43 -21.07
CA THR A 88 -10.14 -20.65 -21.58
C THR A 88 -11.28 -20.48 -20.56
N LYS A 89 -11.62 -21.55 -19.82
CA LYS A 89 -12.64 -21.52 -18.76
C LYS A 89 -12.00 -21.15 -17.42
N ASN A 90 -12.49 -20.08 -16.80
CA ASN A 90 -11.95 -19.49 -15.57
C ASN A 90 -10.42 -19.21 -15.68
N PRO A 91 -10.01 -18.26 -16.53
CA PRO A 91 -8.61 -18.10 -16.94
C PRO A 91 -7.69 -17.70 -15.77
N ALA A 92 -8.21 -16.95 -14.78
CA ALA A 92 -7.47 -16.57 -13.59
C ALA A 92 -7.42 -17.65 -12.49
N ASN A 93 -8.13 -18.78 -12.67
CA ASN A 93 -8.47 -19.73 -11.60
C ASN A 93 -9.06 -19.00 -10.38
N GLU A 94 -10.04 -18.12 -10.61
CA GLU A 94 -10.73 -17.46 -9.51
C GLU A 94 -11.66 -18.45 -8.81
N GLN A 95 -11.60 -18.47 -7.48
CA GLN A 95 -12.42 -19.34 -6.65
C GLN A 95 -13.07 -18.53 -5.55
N LEU A 96 -14.32 -18.87 -5.24
CA LEU A 96 -14.94 -18.45 -3.99
C LEU A 96 -14.38 -19.34 -2.88
N LEU A 97 -13.78 -18.77 -1.83
CA LEU A 97 -13.21 -19.51 -0.70
C LEU A 97 -13.61 -18.88 0.64
N PHE A 98 -13.73 -19.72 1.67
CA PHE A 98 -14.16 -19.31 3.00
C PHE A 98 -12.99 -18.76 3.84
N HIS A 99 -13.28 -17.76 4.67
CA HIS A 99 -12.36 -17.21 5.66
C HIS A 99 -13.10 -16.94 6.99
N GLY A 100 -12.62 -17.56 8.07
CA GLY A 100 -13.07 -17.30 9.44
C GLY A 100 -12.23 -16.25 10.12
N THR A 101 -12.88 -15.37 10.88
CA THR A 101 -12.22 -14.22 11.50
C THR A 101 -12.94 -13.76 12.76
N ASN A 102 -12.37 -12.76 13.43
CA ASN A 102 -12.90 -12.23 14.68
C ASN A 102 -13.96 -11.14 14.40
N ARG A 103 -15.15 -11.28 15.01
CA ARG A 103 -16.19 -10.25 15.10
C ARG A 103 -16.36 -9.83 16.56
N PHE A 104 -16.30 -8.52 16.81
CA PHE A 104 -16.41 -7.91 18.14
C PHE A 104 -17.50 -6.81 18.13
N CYS A 105 -18.61 -7.08 17.46
CA CYS A 105 -19.78 -6.22 17.35
C CYS A 105 -20.97 -7.03 16.83
N GLY A 106 -22.19 -6.70 17.21
CA GLY A 106 -23.43 -7.31 16.67
C GLY A 106 -23.76 -6.98 15.20
N LEU A 107 -22.76 -6.81 14.31
CA LEU A 107 -22.97 -6.65 12.86
C LEU A 107 -23.72 -7.88 12.33
N VAL A 108 -24.82 -7.66 11.61
CA VAL A 108 -25.73 -8.67 11.01
C VAL A 108 -26.31 -9.71 11.99
N GLU A 109 -26.47 -9.33 13.27
CA GLU A 109 -27.29 -10.11 14.23
C GLU A 109 -28.81 -9.86 14.07
N ASP A 110 -29.20 -8.69 13.55
CA ASP A 110 -30.54 -8.40 13.04
C ASP A 110 -30.45 -7.64 11.69
N GLY A 111 -31.59 -7.45 11.02
CA GLY A 111 -31.66 -6.81 9.70
C GLY A 111 -31.31 -5.31 9.70
N SER A 112 -31.32 -4.66 10.87
CA SER A 112 -30.96 -3.25 11.02
C SER A 112 -29.44 -3.03 11.17
N ARG A 113 -28.74 -3.98 11.80
CA ARG A 113 -27.31 -3.85 12.17
C ARG A 113 -26.35 -4.14 11.01
N VAL A 114 -26.49 -3.43 9.89
CA VAL A 114 -25.64 -3.58 8.67
C VAL A 114 -24.44 -2.62 8.58
N ARG A 115 -24.21 -1.76 9.60
CA ARG A 115 -23.14 -0.75 9.62
C ARG A 115 -21.85 -1.27 10.27
N LEU A 116 -20.72 -1.17 9.56
CA LEU A 116 -19.41 -1.67 10.00
C LEU A 116 -18.80 -0.83 11.14
N CYS A 117 -18.54 -1.45 12.30
CA CYS A 117 -17.90 -0.79 13.45
C CYS A 117 -16.40 -0.47 13.22
N SER A 118 -15.88 0.58 13.85
CA SER A 118 -14.48 1.03 13.74
C SER A 118 -13.50 0.29 14.68
N LEU A 119 -13.97 -0.68 15.47
CA LEU A 119 -13.17 -1.38 16.47
C LEU A 119 -11.99 -2.13 15.83
N SER A 120 -10.77 -1.84 16.29
CA SER A 120 -9.53 -2.48 15.83
C SER A 120 -9.55 -4.01 16.00
N LYS A 121 -10.11 -4.48 17.13
CA LYS A 121 -10.32 -5.91 17.42
C LYS A 121 -11.34 -6.61 16.50
N CYS A 122 -12.22 -5.86 15.82
CA CYS A 122 -13.19 -6.43 14.89
C CYS A 122 -12.58 -6.62 13.50
N HIS A 123 -11.82 -7.72 13.34
CA HIS A 123 -11.17 -8.07 12.08
C HIS A 123 -12.16 -8.21 10.92
N LEU A 124 -13.38 -8.72 11.17
CA LEU A 124 -14.45 -8.78 10.17
C LEU A 124 -14.75 -7.41 9.56
N CYS A 125 -15.05 -6.40 10.40
CA CYS A 125 -15.30 -5.04 9.94
C CYS A 125 -14.07 -4.40 9.29
N SER A 126 -12.86 -4.72 9.75
CA SER A 126 -11.62 -4.28 9.08
C SER A 126 -11.52 -4.86 7.66
N VAL A 127 -11.76 -6.15 7.47
CA VAL A 127 -11.63 -6.82 6.16
C VAL A 127 -12.71 -6.33 5.19
N ILE A 128 -13.97 -6.22 5.62
CA ILE A 128 -15.06 -5.70 4.77
C ILE A 128 -14.83 -4.22 4.38
N ARG A 129 -14.19 -3.43 5.25
CA ARG A 129 -13.90 -2.01 4.97
C ARG A 129 -12.69 -1.81 4.06
N ASN A 130 -11.59 -2.51 4.36
CA ASN A 130 -10.25 -2.22 3.84
C ASN A 130 -9.68 -3.32 2.93
N SER A 131 -10.40 -4.42 2.71
CA SER A 131 -9.89 -5.71 2.21
C SER A 131 -8.94 -6.41 3.19
N PHE A 132 -8.42 -7.57 2.75
CA PHE A 132 -7.43 -8.38 3.44
C PHE A 132 -6.04 -7.73 3.44
N ASP A 133 -5.22 -8.13 4.41
CA ASP A 133 -3.86 -7.65 4.57
C ASP A 133 -2.94 -8.77 5.09
N VAL A 134 -1.98 -9.19 4.27
CA VAL A 134 -0.95 -10.20 4.61
C VAL A 134 -0.16 -9.79 5.85
N GLN A 135 0.04 -8.50 6.10
CA GLN A 135 0.74 -8.01 7.30
C GLN A 135 -0.02 -8.27 8.61
N LYS A 136 -1.31 -8.63 8.53
CA LYS A 136 -2.12 -9.06 9.67
C LYS A 136 -2.17 -10.58 9.84
N CYS A 137 -1.52 -11.35 8.95
CA CYS A 137 -1.37 -12.79 9.12
C CYS A 137 -0.60 -13.11 10.41
N GLY A 138 -0.98 -14.21 11.08
CA GLY A 138 -0.31 -14.67 12.29
C GLY A 138 -0.65 -13.91 13.58
N THR A 139 -1.42 -12.82 13.50
CA THR A 139 -1.82 -12.01 14.69
C THR A 139 -2.68 -12.79 15.69
N LYS A 140 -3.48 -13.76 15.24
CA LYS A 140 -4.29 -14.66 16.09
C LYS A 140 -3.57 -15.96 16.46
N HIS A 141 -2.81 -16.54 15.52
CA HIS A 141 -2.11 -17.82 15.70
C HIS A 141 -0.69 -17.70 15.14
N LYS A 142 0.33 -17.84 15.99
CA LYS A 142 1.74 -17.69 15.57
C LYS A 142 2.16 -18.77 14.56
N PHE A 143 1.67 -20.00 14.73
CA PHE A 143 1.90 -21.12 13.83
C PHE A 143 1.13 -20.95 12.52
N ARG A 144 1.85 -21.13 11.41
CA ARG A 144 1.39 -20.85 10.05
C ARG A 144 1.97 -21.91 9.13
N ARG A 145 1.13 -22.85 8.67
CA ARG A 145 1.55 -24.05 7.92
C ARG A 145 2.28 -23.76 6.62
N PHE A 146 1.91 -22.69 5.95
CA PHE A 146 2.49 -22.18 4.71
C PHE A 146 2.94 -20.72 4.90
N GLY A 147 3.49 -20.41 6.08
CA GLY A 147 4.05 -19.11 6.41
C GLY A 147 3.08 -17.92 6.30
N THR A 148 3.61 -16.76 5.93
CA THR A 148 2.95 -15.46 6.03
C THR A 148 2.14 -15.12 4.78
N GLY A 149 0.95 -15.72 4.67
CA GLY A 149 -0.05 -15.38 3.65
C GLY A 149 -1.48 -15.29 4.19
N ILE A 150 -2.44 -14.94 3.34
CA ILE A 150 -3.87 -14.91 3.67
C ILE A 150 -4.44 -16.32 3.47
N TYR A 151 -4.88 -16.94 4.57
CA TYR A 151 -5.43 -18.29 4.58
C TYR A 151 -6.93 -18.29 4.26
N THR A 152 -7.31 -19.16 3.34
CA THR A 152 -8.69 -19.46 2.94
C THR A 152 -8.87 -20.97 2.74
N THR A 153 -10.10 -21.44 2.60
CA THR A 153 -10.37 -22.87 2.36
C THR A 153 -11.68 -23.10 1.60
N ALA A 154 -11.77 -24.20 0.87
CA ALA A 154 -13.05 -24.68 0.32
C ALA A 154 -13.96 -25.33 1.38
N CYS A 155 -13.47 -25.56 2.61
CA CYS A 155 -14.18 -26.21 3.71
C CYS A 155 -14.76 -25.16 4.68
N SER A 156 -16.07 -24.87 4.59
CA SER A 156 -16.77 -23.91 5.47
C SER A 156 -16.65 -24.28 6.95
N SER A 157 -16.82 -25.56 7.30
CA SER A 157 -16.68 -26.05 8.67
C SER A 157 -15.25 -25.93 9.25
N LYS A 158 -14.24 -25.76 8.40
CA LYS A 158 -12.85 -25.46 8.81
C LYS A 158 -12.62 -23.96 8.94
N ALA A 159 -13.16 -23.15 8.04
CA ALA A 159 -13.14 -21.70 8.22
C ALA A 159 -13.84 -21.33 9.55
N ASP A 160 -14.92 -22.03 9.89
CA ASP A 160 -15.63 -21.90 11.16
C ASP A 160 -14.74 -22.06 12.42
N ASP A 161 -13.70 -22.90 12.40
CA ASP A 161 -12.75 -23.04 13.53
C ASP A 161 -12.01 -21.73 13.85
N TYR A 162 -11.84 -20.89 12.85
CA TYR A 162 -11.16 -19.60 12.99
C TYR A 162 -12.12 -18.44 13.32
N THR A 163 -13.43 -18.68 13.33
CA THR A 163 -14.45 -17.67 13.65
C THR A 163 -14.63 -17.51 15.16
N LEU A 164 -14.55 -16.25 15.63
CA LEU A 164 -14.74 -15.87 17.03
C LEU A 164 -15.71 -14.70 17.12
N ASN A 165 -16.79 -14.86 17.90
CA ASN A 165 -17.56 -13.74 18.43
C ASN A 165 -16.95 -13.34 19.77
N GLY A 166 -16.49 -12.10 19.89
CA GLY A 166 -16.01 -11.50 21.14
C GLY A 166 -16.91 -10.39 21.66
N ASP A 167 -18.18 -10.42 21.27
CA ASP A 167 -19.27 -9.56 21.69
C ASP A 167 -20.40 -10.47 22.19
N GLU A 168 -20.77 -10.33 23.45
CA GLU A 168 -21.69 -11.24 24.16
C GLU A 168 -23.13 -11.18 23.62
N SER A 169 -23.50 -10.09 22.93
CA SER A 169 -24.81 -9.96 22.28
C SER A 169 -24.90 -10.74 20.96
N SER A 170 -23.77 -11.27 20.46
CA SER A 170 -23.67 -11.90 19.14
C SER A 170 -23.93 -13.41 19.21
N LYS A 171 -25.18 -13.80 19.01
CA LYS A 171 -25.66 -15.19 19.09
C LYS A 171 -25.42 -15.99 17.81
N LEU A 172 -25.52 -15.35 16.64
CA LEU A 172 -25.26 -16.01 15.36
C LEU A 172 -23.75 -16.04 15.07
N ARG A 173 -23.30 -16.93 14.18
CA ARG A 173 -21.92 -17.00 13.68
C ARG A 173 -21.87 -16.44 12.25
N VAL A 174 -20.68 -16.00 11.83
CA VAL A 174 -20.49 -15.40 10.51
C VAL A 174 -19.23 -15.89 9.81
N LEU A 175 -19.32 -16.07 8.49
CA LEU A 175 -18.19 -16.43 7.64
C LEU A 175 -18.13 -15.54 6.40
N LEU A 176 -16.91 -15.12 6.03
CA LEU A 176 -16.66 -14.48 4.76
C LEU A 176 -16.50 -15.54 3.67
N VAL A 177 -17.15 -15.32 2.53
CA VAL A 177 -16.79 -15.92 1.25
C VAL A 177 -16.09 -14.86 0.42
N SER A 178 -14.90 -15.16 -0.07
CA SER A 178 -14.06 -14.21 -0.78
C SER A 178 -13.77 -14.71 -2.19
N ARG A 179 -13.72 -13.79 -3.16
CA ARG A 179 -13.18 -14.05 -4.50
C ARG A 179 -11.66 -14.09 -4.36
N VAL A 180 -11.04 -15.22 -4.69
CA VAL A 180 -9.60 -15.47 -4.58
C VAL A 180 -9.05 -15.85 -5.95
N ILE A 181 -8.09 -15.07 -6.45
CA ILE A 181 -7.31 -15.41 -7.64
C ILE A 181 -6.27 -16.46 -7.24
N VAL A 182 -6.59 -17.75 -7.45
CA VAL A 182 -5.70 -18.86 -7.08
C VAL A 182 -4.57 -19.01 -8.11
N GLY A 183 -4.81 -18.63 -9.37
CA GLY A 183 -3.86 -18.73 -10.47
C GLY A 183 -3.36 -20.16 -10.72
N ASN A 184 -2.06 -20.29 -11.00
CA ASN A 184 -1.34 -21.56 -10.90
C ASN A 184 -0.94 -21.82 -9.44
N PRO A 185 -1.53 -22.80 -8.72
CA PRO A 185 -1.24 -23.07 -7.31
C PRO A 185 -0.08 -24.06 -7.14
N HIS A 186 0.82 -23.79 -6.19
CA HIS A 186 1.79 -24.78 -5.77
C HIS A 186 1.16 -25.74 -4.75
N LYS A 187 0.97 -27.01 -5.13
CA LYS A 187 0.38 -28.04 -4.25
C LYS A 187 1.42 -28.60 -3.28
N ARG A 188 1.10 -28.67 -1.99
CA ARG A 188 1.94 -29.29 -0.94
C ARG A 188 1.11 -30.13 0.02
N ARG A 189 1.67 -31.22 0.54
CA ARG A 189 1.07 -32.02 1.62
C ARG A 189 1.71 -31.78 2.99
N HIS A 190 2.95 -31.30 2.98
CA HIS A 190 3.72 -30.93 4.17
C HIS A 190 3.76 -29.42 4.37
N ASN A 191 4.00 -29.01 5.61
CA ASN A 191 4.20 -27.61 6.01
C ASN A 191 5.43 -26.99 5.30
N ALA A 192 5.42 -25.68 5.13
CA ALA A 192 6.54 -24.80 4.80
C ALA A 192 6.30 -23.47 5.53
N THR A 193 6.68 -23.43 6.81
CA THR A 193 6.28 -22.38 7.77
C THR A 193 7.00 -21.05 7.56
N ASP A 194 8.02 -21.05 6.70
CA ASP A 194 8.94 -19.98 6.34
C ASP A 194 8.51 -19.18 5.09
N LEU A 195 7.54 -19.68 4.31
CA LEU A 195 7.07 -19.00 3.10
C LEU A 195 6.56 -17.57 3.38
N ILE A 196 6.97 -16.61 2.56
CA ILE A 196 6.46 -15.24 2.55
C ILE A 196 5.85 -14.83 1.20
N GLU A 197 5.98 -15.70 0.20
CA GLU A 197 5.50 -15.57 -1.18
C GLU A 197 5.24 -16.97 -1.76
N PRO A 198 4.44 -17.13 -2.84
CA PRO A 198 4.29 -18.43 -3.48
C PRO A 198 5.61 -18.85 -4.15
N PRO A 199 5.93 -20.15 -4.21
CA PRO A 199 7.11 -20.64 -4.94
C PRO A 199 7.11 -20.19 -6.40
N CYS A 200 8.31 -20.00 -6.98
CA CYS A 200 8.51 -19.51 -8.34
C CYS A 200 7.60 -20.21 -9.37
N GLY A 201 7.01 -19.45 -10.30
CA GLY A 201 6.05 -19.94 -11.30
C GLY A 201 4.62 -20.17 -10.78
N HIS A 202 4.36 -19.93 -9.49
CA HIS A 202 3.05 -20.10 -8.87
C HIS A 202 2.55 -18.78 -8.27
N HIS A 203 1.24 -18.73 -7.99
CA HIS A 203 0.53 -17.50 -7.55
C HIS A 203 -0.10 -17.69 -6.16
N SER A 204 -0.24 -18.93 -5.72
CA SER A 204 -0.78 -19.35 -4.43
C SER A 204 -0.15 -20.68 -4.00
N VAL A 205 -0.40 -21.09 -2.76
CA VAL A 205 -0.13 -22.45 -2.28
C VAL A 205 -1.44 -23.13 -1.95
N ILE A 206 -1.61 -24.39 -2.37
CA ILE A 206 -2.70 -25.26 -1.92
C ILE A 206 -2.10 -26.36 -1.04
N GLY A 207 -2.49 -26.36 0.24
CA GLY A 207 -2.26 -27.47 1.14
C GLY A 207 -3.26 -28.58 0.88
N GLU A 208 -2.80 -29.74 0.42
CA GLU A 208 -3.63 -30.93 0.19
C GLU A 208 -3.73 -31.81 1.46
N PRO A 209 -4.87 -32.47 1.73
CA PRO A 209 -5.00 -33.41 2.84
C PRO A 209 -4.08 -34.65 2.69
N GLY A 210 -3.80 -35.30 3.82
CA GLY A 210 -3.20 -36.65 3.87
C GLY A 210 -1.78 -36.75 4.41
N ALA A 211 -1.16 -35.64 4.81
CA ALA A 211 0.02 -35.65 5.68
C ALA A 211 -0.21 -34.66 6.84
N ASP A 212 0.26 -33.42 6.73
CA ASP A 212 0.20 -32.45 7.82
C ASP A 212 -1.21 -31.82 7.98
N LEU A 213 -2.13 -32.13 7.06
CA LEU A 213 -3.46 -31.52 6.90
C LEU A 213 -4.60 -32.54 6.85
N ASN A 214 -5.67 -32.24 7.59
CA ASN A 214 -6.94 -32.98 7.53
C ASN A 214 -7.90 -32.43 6.46
N TYR A 215 -7.73 -31.16 6.07
CA TYR A 215 -8.57 -30.48 5.07
C TYR A 215 -7.77 -29.43 4.31
N GLU A 216 -8.16 -29.22 3.07
CA GLU A 216 -7.52 -28.29 2.14
C GLU A 216 -7.43 -26.85 2.68
N GLU A 217 -6.30 -26.20 2.42
CA GLU A 217 -6.08 -24.76 2.62
C GLU A 217 -5.57 -24.14 1.33
N THR A 218 -6.01 -22.93 1.01
CA THR A 218 -5.44 -22.11 -0.07
C THR A 218 -4.90 -20.83 0.53
N VAL A 219 -3.62 -20.55 0.25
CA VAL A 219 -2.89 -19.41 0.79
C VAL A 219 -2.42 -18.52 -0.36
N VAL A 220 -2.80 -17.24 -0.30
CA VAL A 220 -2.33 -16.19 -1.22
C VAL A 220 -1.46 -15.19 -0.47
N TYR A 221 -0.39 -14.72 -1.09
CA TYR A 221 0.63 -13.88 -0.44
C TYR A 221 0.62 -12.43 -0.94
N ASN A 222 -0.43 -12.05 -1.66
CA ASN A 222 -0.65 -10.69 -2.14
C ASN A 222 -2.05 -10.21 -1.73
N ASN A 223 -2.14 -9.01 -1.16
CA ASN A 223 -3.40 -8.39 -0.74
C ASN A 223 -4.39 -8.23 -1.92
N ASP A 224 -3.90 -8.14 -3.14
CA ASP A 224 -4.70 -7.97 -4.35
C ASP A 224 -5.17 -9.29 -4.97
N ALA A 225 -4.70 -10.43 -4.47
CA ALA A 225 -5.20 -11.74 -4.89
C ALA A 225 -6.61 -12.07 -4.35
N ILE A 226 -7.17 -11.27 -3.45
CA ILE A 226 -8.40 -11.61 -2.72
C ILE A 226 -9.30 -10.40 -2.42
N ARG A 227 -10.61 -10.54 -2.57
CA ARG A 227 -11.61 -9.56 -2.12
C ARG A 227 -12.78 -10.24 -1.39
N PRO A 228 -13.28 -9.67 -0.28
CA PRO A 228 -14.50 -10.18 0.37
C PRO A 228 -15.68 -9.99 -0.58
N ALA A 229 -16.48 -11.04 -0.77
CA ALA A 229 -17.55 -11.07 -1.78
C ALA A 229 -18.92 -11.31 -1.13
N TYR A 230 -19.02 -12.24 -0.18
CA TYR A 230 -20.25 -12.49 0.56
C TYR A 230 -19.97 -12.66 2.06
N LEU A 231 -20.98 -12.38 2.88
CA LEU A 231 -21.00 -12.62 4.32
C LEU A 231 -22.20 -13.51 4.64
N ILE A 232 -21.92 -14.73 5.11
CA ILE A 232 -22.94 -15.70 5.53
C ILE A 232 -23.18 -15.54 7.02
N VAL A 233 -24.44 -15.46 7.43
CA VAL A 233 -24.90 -15.50 8.83
C VAL A 233 -25.54 -16.86 9.09
N TYR A 234 -25.07 -17.59 10.10
CA TYR A 234 -25.50 -18.97 10.37
C TYR A 234 -25.46 -19.32 11.86
N GLY A 235 -26.18 -20.36 12.27
CA GLY A 235 -26.14 -20.89 13.64
C GLY A 235 -27.52 -21.26 14.18
N SER A 236 -27.56 -21.58 15.46
CA SER A 236 -28.81 -21.84 16.19
C SER A 236 -29.19 -20.61 17.00
N ILE A 237 -30.37 -20.05 16.74
CA ILE A 237 -30.98 -19.09 17.68
C ILE A 237 -31.50 -19.92 18.86
N PRO A 238 -31.18 -19.59 20.12
CA PRO A 238 -31.73 -20.31 21.26
C PRO A 238 -33.25 -20.15 21.29
N SER A 239 -33.98 -21.27 21.25
CA SER A 239 -35.44 -21.29 21.39
C SER A 239 -35.81 -20.81 22.79
N THR A 240 -36.24 -19.56 22.92
CA THR A 240 -36.80 -19.05 24.19
C THR A 240 -38.15 -19.70 24.45
N VAL A 241 -38.23 -20.47 25.53
CA VAL A 241 -39.48 -21.05 26.01
C VAL A 241 -40.47 -19.94 26.36
N GLY A 242 -41.65 -19.96 25.73
CA GLY A 242 -42.86 -19.32 26.22
C GLY A 242 -42.81 -17.84 26.57
N THR A 243 -42.82 -16.94 25.58
CA THR A 243 -43.50 -15.63 25.68
C THR A 243 -43.77 -15.07 24.27
N LYS A 244 -44.69 -14.10 24.17
CA LYS A 244 -45.27 -13.65 22.89
C LYS A 244 -44.21 -13.08 21.92
N SER A 245 -44.49 -13.24 20.62
CA SER A 245 -43.61 -12.94 19.50
C SER A 245 -43.19 -11.47 19.40
N ASP A 246 -41.90 -11.21 19.56
CA ASP A 246 -41.23 -10.01 19.03
C ASP A 246 -40.56 -10.34 17.69
N SER A 247 -41.03 -9.72 16.61
CA SER A 247 -40.66 -10.05 15.23
C SER A 247 -39.45 -9.25 14.75
N SER A 248 -38.24 -9.63 15.20
CA SER A 248 -36.98 -8.95 14.79
C SER A 248 -35.75 -9.87 14.64
N SER A 249 -35.94 -11.13 14.23
CA SER A 249 -34.84 -12.02 13.84
C SER A 249 -34.53 -11.95 12.34
N VAL A 250 -33.27 -12.15 11.93
CA VAL A 250 -32.93 -12.27 10.49
C VAL A 250 -33.36 -13.64 9.98
N VAL A 251 -34.64 -13.78 9.66
CA VAL A 251 -35.13 -14.80 8.73
C VAL A 251 -35.30 -14.09 7.38
N CYS A 252 -35.12 -14.79 6.26
CA CYS A 252 -35.37 -14.24 4.91
C CYS A 252 -36.84 -13.82 4.65
N ASN A 253 -37.70 -13.81 5.67
CA ASN A 253 -39.09 -13.40 5.56
C ASN A 253 -39.20 -11.88 5.76
N ASP A 254 -40.03 -11.27 4.92
CA ASP A 254 -40.62 -9.92 5.08
C ASP A 254 -39.77 -8.66 4.81
N ILE A 255 -38.58 -8.77 4.20
CA ILE A 255 -37.85 -7.59 3.65
C ILE A 255 -37.74 -7.67 2.12
N GLY A 256 -38.90 -7.56 1.44
CA GLY A 256 -38.98 -7.66 -0.03
C GLY A 256 -40.15 -6.94 -0.70
N LYS A 257 -41.00 -6.19 0.03
CA LYS A 257 -42.11 -5.41 -0.54
C LYS A 257 -41.89 -3.91 -0.34
N ASP A 258 -41.14 -3.30 -1.23
CA ASP A 258 -41.23 -1.86 -1.49
C ASP A 258 -42.37 -1.64 -2.51
N PRO A 259 -43.46 -0.93 -2.17
CA PRO A 259 -44.61 -0.77 -3.05
C PRO A 259 -44.36 0.14 -4.28
N ASN A 260 -43.20 0.79 -4.39
CA ASN A 260 -42.95 1.83 -5.41
C ASN A 260 -42.03 1.45 -6.58
N ILE A 261 -41.83 0.16 -6.87
CA ILE A 261 -41.13 -0.28 -8.09
C ILE A 261 -42.06 -1.13 -8.96
N GLN A 262 -42.74 -0.49 -9.92
CA GLN A 262 -43.45 -1.19 -11.00
C GLN A 262 -42.45 -1.86 -11.95
N ALA A 263 -42.17 -3.14 -11.71
CA ALA A 263 -41.40 -3.96 -12.64
C ALA A 263 -42.23 -4.27 -13.89
N ARG A 264 -41.81 -3.76 -15.06
CA ARG A 264 -42.35 -4.21 -16.35
C ARG A 264 -41.95 -5.67 -16.58
N LYS A 265 -42.95 -6.55 -16.60
CA LYS A 265 -42.83 -7.98 -16.86
C LYS A 265 -42.45 -8.22 -18.32
N VAL A 266 -41.25 -8.74 -18.57
CA VAL A 266 -40.86 -9.32 -19.86
C VAL A 266 -40.52 -10.79 -19.61
N THR A 267 -41.37 -11.67 -20.11
CA THR A 267 -41.25 -13.11 -19.93
C THR A 267 -40.37 -13.70 -21.03
N TYR A 268 -39.34 -14.45 -20.67
CA TYR A 268 -38.73 -15.44 -21.57
C TYR A 268 -38.64 -16.79 -20.83
N LEU A 269 -39.45 -17.74 -21.29
CA LEU A 269 -39.38 -19.16 -20.94
C LEU A 269 -38.37 -19.81 -21.88
N ILE A 270 -37.37 -20.51 -21.35
CA ILE A 270 -36.73 -21.66 -22.01
C ILE A 270 -36.34 -22.67 -20.94
N ASP A 271 -36.85 -23.90 -21.07
CA ASP A 271 -36.54 -25.04 -20.21
C ASP A 271 -35.12 -25.60 -20.47
N ILE A 272 -34.60 -26.35 -19.49
CA ILE A 272 -33.33 -27.07 -19.57
C ILE A 272 -33.65 -28.57 -19.56
N ASP A 273 -33.18 -29.35 -20.55
CA ASP A 273 -32.39 -30.53 -20.18
C ASP A 273 -31.40 -31.15 -21.22
N ILE A 274 -30.37 -31.76 -20.62
CA ILE A 274 -29.38 -32.79 -21.03
C ILE A 274 -29.18 -33.19 -22.52
N SER A 275 -27.95 -32.88 -23.01
CA SER A 275 -26.88 -33.75 -23.60
C SER A 275 -27.19 -35.10 -24.32
N PRO A 276 -26.22 -35.67 -25.08
CA PRO A 276 -25.41 -35.13 -26.21
C PRO A 276 -25.32 -36.13 -27.40
N LEU A 277 -25.00 -35.75 -28.67
CA LEU A 277 -24.35 -36.65 -29.66
C LEU A 277 -23.97 -35.97 -31.03
N PHE A 278 -22.96 -36.54 -31.70
CA PHE A 278 -22.53 -36.50 -33.13
C PHE A 278 -22.18 -35.21 -33.94
N LYS A 279 -20.91 -35.23 -34.39
CA LYS A 279 -20.28 -34.91 -35.70
C LYS A 279 -21.09 -34.22 -36.85
N SER A 280 -20.40 -33.26 -37.51
CA SER A 280 -20.49 -32.89 -38.95
C SER A 280 -21.83 -32.28 -39.41
N THR A 281 -22.02 -31.48 -40.48
CA THR A 281 -21.18 -30.90 -41.55
C THR A 281 -21.94 -29.62 -42.01
N MET A 282 -21.35 -28.47 -42.36
CA MET A 282 -21.10 -28.01 -43.74
C MET A 282 -20.74 -26.51 -43.79
N ALA A 283 -20.15 -26.08 -44.92
CA ALA A 283 -19.99 -24.70 -45.41
C ALA A 283 -21.30 -23.86 -45.32
N SER A 284 -21.34 -22.53 -45.42
CA SER A 284 -20.45 -21.50 -46.04
C SER A 284 -20.67 -20.13 -45.32
N HIS A 285 -20.22 -18.92 -45.72
CA HIS A 285 -19.50 -18.36 -46.89
C HIS A 285 -18.45 -17.31 -46.42
N ILE A 286 -17.58 -16.88 -47.34
CA ILE A 286 -16.72 -15.68 -47.27
C ILE A 286 -16.82 -14.97 -48.64
N PRO A 287 -16.81 -13.62 -48.74
CA PRO A 287 -16.41 -12.91 -49.94
C PRO A 287 -14.91 -12.51 -49.90
N LEU A 288 -14.22 -12.71 -51.02
CA LEU A 288 -12.77 -12.54 -51.21
C LEU A 288 -12.30 -11.07 -51.19
N ALA A 289 -11.01 -10.86 -50.89
CA ALA A 289 -10.13 -10.04 -51.73
C ALA A 289 -8.67 -10.56 -51.71
N LEU A 290 -8.08 -10.62 -52.91
CA LEU A 290 -6.70 -11.00 -53.29
C LEU A 290 -5.62 -10.05 -52.70
N SER A 291 -4.28 -10.24 -52.84
CA SER A 291 -3.34 -11.38 -52.94
C SER A 291 -2.01 -10.83 -53.51
N LEU A 292 -0.81 -11.23 -53.05
CA LEU A 292 0.36 -11.40 -53.94
C LEU A 292 1.53 -12.14 -53.23
N LEU A 293 1.96 -13.25 -53.85
CA LEU A 293 3.31 -13.87 -54.02
C LEU A 293 4.47 -13.56 -53.03
N GLY A 294 5.36 -14.51 -52.71
CA GLY A 294 5.53 -15.85 -53.30
C GLY A 294 6.51 -16.82 -52.60
N THR A 295 6.52 -18.03 -53.13
CA THR A 295 7.13 -19.33 -52.75
C THR A 295 8.64 -19.43 -52.58
N LEU A 296 9.09 -20.40 -51.76
CA LEU A 296 9.85 -21.63 -52.16
C LEU A 296 9.72 -22.68 -51.03
N ALA A 297 9.03 -23.81 -51.25
CA ALA A 297 9.57 -25.14 -51.57
C ALA A 297 10.49 -25.73 -50.48
N SER A 298 9.99 -26.58 -49.57
CA SER A 298 9.74 -28.04 -49.71
C SER A 298 10.98 -28.91 -49.44
N HIS A 299 10.86 -29.89 -48.53
CA HIS A 299 11.28 -31.31 -48.65
C HIS A 299 10.83 -32.11 -47.40
N TYR A 300 9.93 -33.08 -47.61
CA TYR A 300 9.52 -34.15 -46.68
C TYR A 300 10.49 -35.38 -46.87
N PRO A 301 10.49 -36.47 -46.07
CA PRO A 301 9.31 -37.09 -45.41
C PRO A 301 9.46 -37.61 -43.96
N LEU A 302 8.32 -38.06 -43.43
CA LEU A 302 8.18 -38.80 -42.17
C LEU A 302 8.84 -40.20 -42.23
N GLY A 303 9.37 -40.64 -41.09
CA GLY A 303 9.77 -42.02 -40.81
C GLY A 303 9.18 -42.49 -39.47
N SER A 304 8.88 -43.79 -39.34
CA SER A 304 8.01 -44.32 -38.28
C SER A 304 8.74 -45.00 -37.11
N MET A 305 8.08 -44.96 -35.95
CA MET A 305 8.05 -46.00 -34.91
C MET A 305 9.28 -46.32 -34.01
N THR A 306 8.93 -46.35 -32.71
CA THR A 306 9.33 -47.30 -31.66
C THR A 306 10.62 -47.13 -30.83
N GLN A 307 10.45 -47.65 -29.61
CA GLN A 307 11.41 -47.98 -28.54
C GLN A 307 11.93 -46.86 -27.62
N LYS A 308 11.94 -47.27 -26.35
CA LYS A 308 12.22 -46.50 -25.14
C LYS A 308 13.51 -47.06 -24.56
N ALA A 309 14.58 -46.27 -24.56
CA ALA A 309 15.88 -46.63 -23.99
C ALA A 309 16.25 -45.69 -22.84
N ALA A 310 17.03 -46.19 -21.87
CA ALA A 310 17.42 -45.49 -20.65
C ALA A 310 18.54 -44.46 -20.89
N PRO A 311 18.68 -43.44 -20.02
CA PRO A 311 19.77 -42.46 -20.12
C PRO A 311 21.14 -43.07 -19.74
N PRO A 312 22.24 -42.63 -20.36
CA PRO A 312 23.59 -43.07 -20.01
C PRO A 312 24.08 -42.44 -18.68
N PRO A 313 25.05 -43.06 -17.98
CA PRO A 313 25.61 -42.54 -16.74
C PRO A 313 26.53 -41.31 -16.96
N PRO A 314 26.77 -40.49 -15.92
CA PRO A 314 27.61 -39.30 -16.02
C PRO A 314 29.11 -39.66 -16.15
N PRO A 315 29.91 -38.88 -16.90
CA PRO A 315 31.35 -39.05 -16.97
C PRO A 315 32.06 -38.62 -15.68
N SER A 316 33.15 -39.31 -15.36
CA SER A 316 33.95 -39.16 -14.15
C SER A 316 34.92 -37.97 -14.19
N VAL A 317 35.31 -37.48 -13.00
CA VAL A 317 36.24 -36.37 -12.80
C VAL A 317 37.57 -36.87 -12.24
N ALA A 318 38.68 -36.53 -12.89
CA ALA A 318 40.05 -36.41 -12.33
C ALA A 318 41.04 -35.97 -13.44
N PRO A 319 42.23 -35.39 -13.11
CA PRO A 319 42.58 -34.56 -11.96
C PRO A 319 43.29 -33.23 -12.36
N SER A 320 43.63 -32.42 -11.35
CA SER A 320 44.25 -31.09 -11.50
C SER A 320 45.77 -31.11 -11.82
N ALA A 321 46.25 -30.13 -12.58
CA ALA A 321 47.67 -29.73 -12.70
C ALA A 321 47.74 -28.23 -13.15
N PRO A 322 48.90 -27.53 -13.08
CA PRO A 322 49.18 -26.66 -11.94
C PRO A 322 49.42 -25.17 -12.28
N THR A 323 49.64 -24.39 -11.24
CA THR A 323 49.98 -22.95 -11.23
C THR A 323 51.13 -22.54 -12.16
N GLN A 324 50.96 -21.41 -12.87
CA GLN A 324 52.07 -20.65 -13.45
C GLN A 324 51.95 -19.14 -13.18
N SER A 325 53.10 -18.47 -13.23
CA SER A 325 53.39 -17.14 -12.70
C SER A 325 53.13 -15.98 -13.67
N ALA A 326 53.03 -14.77 -13.11
CA ALA A 326 52.84 -13.52 -13.87
C ALA A 326 54.15 -12.98 -14.50
N PRO A 327 54.07 -12.28 -15.65
CA PRO A 327 55.12 -11.40 -16.13
C PRO A 327 54.72 -9.91 -16.13
N VAL A 328 55.44 -9.15 -15.30
CA VAL A 328 56.03 -7.79 -15.49
C VAL A 328 55.50 -6.86 -16.60
N LEU A 329 55.20 -5.60 -16.22
CA LEU A 329 54.97 -4.42 -17.07
C LEU A 329 56.26 -3.88 -17.72
N PRO A 330 56.19 -3.28 -18.93
CA PRO A 330 57.13 -2.25 -19.38
C PRO A 330 56.73 -0.84 -18.90
N THR A 331 57.73 -0.04 -18.55
CA THR A 331 57.63 1.36 -18.12
C THR A 331 57.50 2.36 -19.29
N ALA A 332 56.91 3.53 -19.03
CA ALA A 332 56.93 4.69 -19.93
C ALA A 332 57.78 5.84 -19.35
N PRO A 333 58.51 6.62 -20.18
CA PRO A 333 59.42 7.69 -19.73
C PRO A 333 58.68 9.03 -19.41
N PRO A 334 59.36 10.00 -18.77
CA PRO A 334 58.67 11.01 -17.95
C PRO A 334 58.61 12.45 -18.52
N ILE A 335 57.60 13.19 -18.04
CA ILE A 335 57.60 14.61 -17.61
C ILE A 335 58.07 15.69 -18.61
N THR A 336 57.20 16.68 -18.88
CA THR A 336 57.50 18.11 -18.61
C THR A 336 56.24 19.00 -18.64
N THR A 337 56.06 19.80 -17.60
CA THR A 337 55.24 21.03 -17.59
C THR A 337 56.17 22.23 -17.57
N PRO A 338 55.71 23.39 -18.08
CA PRO A 338 55.58 24.54 -17.18
C PRO A 338 54.37 25.44 -17.46
N GLY A 339 53.96 26.24 -16.47
CA GLY A 339 53.23 27.52 -16.66
C GLY A 339 54.09 28.67 -16.12
N PRO A 340 53.54 29.83 -15.70
CA PRO A 340 52.21 30.42 -15.98
C PRO A 340 52.28 31.95 -16.36
N ASN A 341 51.11 32.62 -16.46
CA ASN A 341 50.88 34.10 -16.37
C ASN A 341 51.32 35.01 -17.56
N PRO A 342 50.88 36.30 -17.63
CA PRO A 342 49.55 36.88 -17.34
C PRO A 342 49.09 37.98 -18.37
N SER A 343 47.97 38.68 -18.05
CA SER A 343 47.53 40.00 -18.59
C SER A 343 46.88 40.04 -19.99
N GLY A 344 45.95 40.95 -20.31
CA GLY A 344 45.38 42.06 -19.50
C GLY A 344 44.15 42.75 -20.15
N ASN A 345 43.65 43.80 -19.48
CA ASN A 345 42.47 44.60 -19.87
C ASN A 345 42.62 45.38 -21.19
N ALA A 346 41.50 45.63 -21.89
CA ALA A 346 41.24 46.90 -22.58
C ALA A 346 39.73 47.20 -22.69
N ASN A 347 39.34 48.45 -22.45
CA ASN A 347 37.97 48.97 -22.60
C ASN A 347 37.63 49.25 -24.08
N GLY A 348 36.33 49.28 -24.40
CA GLY A 348 35.81 49.77 -25.69
C GLY A 348 34.36 50.22 -25.57
N THR A 349 34.15 51.51 -25.26
CA THR A 349 32.83 52.10 -25.00
C THR A 349 32.22 52.71 -26.26
N THR A 350 31.00 52.33 -26.63
CA THR A 350 30.04 53.18 -27.37
C THR A 350 28.62 52.86 -26.91
N GLY A 351 27.83 53.88 -26.60
CA GLY A 351 26.45 53.72 -26.12
C GLY A 351 25.41 54.14 -27.14
N ALA A 352 24.17 53.69 -26.94
CA ALA A 352 22.98 54.34 -27.49
C ALA A 352 21.79 54.12 -26.53
N THR A 353 21.04 55.19 -26.31
CA THR A 353 19.91 55.28 -25.37
C THR A 353 18.60 54.79 -25.97
N ALA A 354 17.79 54.07 -25.17
CA ALA A 354 16.34 54.20 -25.19
C ALA A 354 15.79 53.84 -23.80
N ASN A 355 14.97 54.73 -23.23
CA ASN A 355 14.46 54.62 -21.86
C ASN A 355 12.97 54.94 -21.87
N SER A 356 12.13 54.12 -21.24
CA SER A 356 10.72 54.43 -21.01
C SER A 356 10.19 53.74 -19.76
N ASN A 357 10.51 54.32 -18.60
CA ASN A 357 9.81 54.08 -17.36
C ASN A 357 8.53 54.93 -17.33
N ALA A 358 7.41 54.34 -16.93
CA ALA A 358 6.25 55.07 -16.43
C ALA A 358 5.67 54.31 -15.24
N GLY A 359 5.76 54.88 -14.05
CA GLY A 359 5.25 54.30 -12.82
C GLY A 359 4.07 55.09 -12.28
N SER A 360 3.13 54.41 -11.62
CA SER A 360 2.09 55.03 -10.80
C SER A 360 1.51 54.02 -9.82
N SER A 361 1.43 54.41 -8.55
CA SER A 361 0.78 53.69 -7.44
C SER A 361 -0.01 54.70 -6.61
N PRO A 362 -0.94 54.30 -5.73
CA PRO A 362 -1.88 53.17 -5.79
C PRO A 362 -3.35 53.69 -5.86
N PRO A 363 -4.36 52.84 -5.64
CA PRO A 363 -5.16 53.10 -4.44
C PRO A 363 -5.59 51.85 -3.66
N VAL A 364 -5.95 52.07 -2.39
CA VAL A 364 -6.62 51.12 -1.49
C VAL A 364 -8.11 51.05 -1.83
N ILE A 365 -8.71 49.84 -1.80
CA ILE A 365 -10.08 49.55 -1.31
C ILE A 365 -10.23 48.02 -1.21
N ASN A 366 -10.94 47.56 -0.18
CA ASN A 366 -11.47 46.21 -0.02
C ASN A 366 -12.98 46.40 0.27
N PRO A 367 -13.90 45.71 -0.44
CA PRO A 367 -14.63 44.66 0.27
C PRO A 367 -15.11 43.46 -0.58
N VAL A 368 -15.27 42.34 0.13
CA VAL A 368 -16.31 41.28 0.03
C VAL A 368 -17.20 41.23 -1.24
N ALA A 369 -17.18 40.08 -1.93
CA ALA A 369 -18.32 39.55 -2.70
C ALA A 369 -18.35 38.00 -2.65
N LEU A 370 -19.55 37.40 -2.69
CA LEU A 370 -19.79 35.97 -2.56
C LEU A 370 -20.27 35.31 -3.88
N CYS A 371 -19.92 34.03 -4.04
CA CYS A 371 -20.60 32.93 -4.76
C CYS A 371 -21.81 33.23 -5.68
N GLU A 372 -21.82 32.69 -6.92
CA GLU A 372 -23.08 32.20 -7.51
C GLU A 372 -22.98 31.11 -8.63
N ALA A 373 -23.64 29.95 -8.43
CA ALA A 373 -24.01 28.89 -9.42
C ALA A 373 -24.70 27.70 -8.67
N CYS A 374 -25.98 27.68 -8.27
CA CYS A 374 -27.28 27.99 -8.90
C CYS A 374 -27.76 27.00 -9.98
N ARG A 375 -29.02 26.54 -9.99
CA ARG A 375 -30.18 26.75 -9.08
C ARG A 375 -31.30 25.71 -9.37
N LEU A 376 -32.35 25.71 -8.51
CA LEU A 376 -33.79 25.42 -8.73
C LEU A 376 -34.38 24.34 -7.78
N HIS A 377 -35.63 24.41 -7.30
CA HIS A 377 -36.40 25.52 -6.67
C HIS A 377 -37.67 24.96 -5.97
N LEU A 378 -38.36 25.81 -5.18
CA LEU A 378 -39.79 25.82 -4.77
C LEU A 378 -40.21 25.41 -3.34
N ASP A 379 -40.87 26.40 -2.75
CA ASP A 379 -41.65 26.59 -1.52
C ASP A 379 -42.83 25.61 -1.35
N PHE A 380 -43.57 25.47 -0.24
CA PHE A 380 -43.93 26.36 0.89
C PHE A 380 -43.75 25.61 2.26
N ALA A 381 -44.19 26.01 3.47
CA ALA A 381 -45.16 27.01 3.95
C ALA A 381 -44.89 27.49 5.40
N THR A 382 -45.83 28.25 5.99
CA THR A 382 -45.82 28.85 7.34
C THR A 382 -46.87 28.27 8.31
N ILE A 383 -46.65 28.38 9.63
CA ILE A 383 -47.58 28.56 10.80
C ILE A 383 -46.82 28.15 12.10
N ASP A 384 -47.16 28.59 13.32
CA ASP A 384 -47.18 29.93 13.92
C ASP A 384 -47.11 29.80 15.47
N LEU A 385 -46.74 30.88 16.18
CA LEU A 385 -46.98 31.24 17.59
C LEU A 385 -46.58 30.32 18.78
N SER A 386 -45.69 30.87 19.63
CA SER A 386 -45.74 30.97 21.12
C SER A 386 -46.26 29.80 22.00
N THR A 387 -45.61 29.40 23.09
CA THR A 387 -45.48 30.18 24.34
C THR A 387 -44.51 29.54 25.36
N GLN A 388 -43.79 30.38 26.13
CA GLN A 388 -43.32 30.24 27.54
C GLN A 388 -42.58 28.95 28.01
N MET A 389 -41.67 28.96 29.01
CA MET A 389 -41.40 29.96 30.06
C MET A 389 -39.90 29.97 30.50
N GLU A 390 -39.45 31.07 31.08
CA GLU A 390 -38.06 31.30 31.54
C GLU A 390 -37.77 30.74 32.95
N GLN A 391 -36.49 30.51 33.29
CA GLN A 391 -35.97 30.88 34.62
C GLN A 391 -34.45 31.16 34.64
N LYS A 392 -34.14 32.47 34.66
CA LYS A 392 -33.15 33.25 35.45
C LYS A 392 -32.17 32.50 36.40
N CYS A 393 -30.98 33.02 36.76
CA CYS A 393 -30.45 34.38 36.62
C CYS A 393 -28.90 34.53 36.65
N THR A 394 -28.50 35.79 36.43
CA THR A 394 -27.21 36.48 36.30
C THR A 394 -26.15 36.41 37.41
N ILE A 395 -24.95 36.89 37.04
CA ILE A 395 -23.70 37.14 37.80
C ILE A 395 -23.81 38.37 38.73
N SER A 396 -23.06 38.37 39.85
CA SER A 396 -22.47 39.58 40.45
C SER A 396 -21.17 39.24 41.22
N ALA A 397 -20.30 40.24 41.43
CA ALA A 397 -18.99 40.10 42.07
C ALA A 397 -18.77 41.13 43.19
N ALA A 398 -18.01 40.77 44.22
CA ALA A 398 -17.53 41.71 45.24
C ALA A 398 -16.14 41.31 45.79
N LYS A 399 -15.39 42.32 46.25
CA LYS A 399 -14.00 42.23 46.74
C LYS A 399 -13.96 42.09 48.27
N HIS A 400 -12.86 41.56 48.82
CA HIS A 400 -11.95 42.31 49.71
C HIS A 400 -10.78 41.42 50.19
N ALA A 401 -9.60 42.03 50.38
CA ALA A 401 -8.44 41.45 51.08
C ALA A 401 -8.29 42.11 52.46
N PRO A 402 -7.44 41.55 53.34
CA PRO A 402 -6.26 42.34 53.73
C PRO A 402 -4.94 41.54 53.80
N GLU A 403 -3.85 42.29 53.87
CA GLU A 403 -2.46 41.84 54.03
C GLU A 403 -2.12 41.47 55.49
N VAL A 404 -1.03 40.71 55.71
CA VAL A 404 0.11 41.05 56.60
C VAL A 404 1.32 40.18 56.17
N GLN A 405 2.54 40.74 56.21
CA GLN A 405 3.82 40.08 55.89
C GLN A 405 4.56 39.53 57.13
N ALA A 406 5.70 38.85 56.88
CA ALA A 406 6.83 38.60 57.78
C ALA A 406 6.70 37.47 58.83
N ASP A 407 7.76 36.75 59.24
CA ASP A 407 9.01 36.38 58.54
C ASP A 407 9.70 35.19 59.27
N LEU A 408 10.52 34.42 58.54
CA LEU A 408 11.70 33.65 58.95
C LEU A 408 11.81 32.85 60.29
N LYS A 409 12.25 31.57 60.12
CA LYS A 409 13.08 30.69 61.01
C LYS A 409 12.38 29.69 61.97
N ARG A 410 12.52 28.39 61.68
CA ARG A 410 13.62 27.52 62.24
C ARG A 410 13.69 26.12 61.60
N LYS A 411 14.86 25.48 61.72
CA LYS A 411 15.21 24.13 61.23
C LYS A 411 14.82 23.03 62.25
N PRO A 412 14.79 21.73 61.85
CA PRO A 412 14.18 20.65 62.63
C PRO A 412 15.13 19.97 63.62
N GLN A 413 14.56 19.13 64.49
CA GLN A 413 15.25 18.07 65.23
C GLN A 413 14.60 16.71 64.97
N VAL A 414 15.42 15.66 65.08
CA VAL A 414 15.12 14.26 64.82
C VAL A 414 14.96 13.52 66.15
N ALA A 415 14.10 12.50 66.21
CA ALA A 415 14.14 11.46 67.22
C ALA A 415 13.80 10.10 66.60
N GLU A 416 14.51 9.06 67.05
CA GLU A 416 14.44 7.69 66.55
C GLU A 416 13.41 6.83 67.31
N GLY A 417 13.03 5.68 66.75
CA GLY A 417 12.21 4.67 67.44
C GLY A 417 11.83 3.52 66.51
N GLY A 418 12.29 2.29 66.81
CA GLY A 418 12.15 1.13 65.93
C GLY A 418 10.88 0.29 66.16
N GLY A 419 10.69 -0.72 65.29
CA GLY A 419 9.64 -1.73 65.43
C GLY A 419 9.30 -2.41 64.10
N GLU A 420 9.60 -3.71 63.96
CA GLU A 420 9.19 -4.50 62.79
C GLU A 420 7.69 -4.82 62.80
N THR A 421 7.07 -4.95 61.62
CA THR A 421 6.37 -6.17 61.14
C THR A 421 5.75 -5.94 59.74
N ARG A 422 5.84 -6.94 58.85
CA ARG A 422 5.17 -6.95 57.52
C ARG A 422 3.68 -7.27 57.66
N LEU A 423 2.78 -6.52 57.00
CA LEU A 423 1.89 -7.02 55.92
C LEU A 423 0.96 -5.94 55.30
N LEU A 424 0.58 -6.18 54.05
CA LEU A 424 -0.65 -5.72 53.35
C LEU A 424 -0.98 -4.21 53.25
N VAL A 425 -0.59 -3.66 52.10
CA VAL A 425 -1.43 -2.88 51.15
C VAL A 425 -2.84 -2.51 51.61
N THR A 426 -3.14 -1.20 51.72
CA THR A 426 -4.37 -0.64 51.11
C THR A 426 -4.30 0.88 50.87
N HIS A 427 -4.97 1.30 49.80
CA HIS A 427 -5.14 2.66 49.28
C HIS A 427 -5.50 3.76 50.32
N LYS A 428 -4.71 4.85 50.33
CA LYS A 428 -5.14 6.22 49.92
C LYS A 428 -3.97 7.22 50.06
N LEU A 429 -4.10 8.37 49.39
CA LEU A 429 -3.19 9.53 49.40
C LEU A 429 -1.85 9.38 48.65
N ALA A 430 -1.86 9.75 47.36
CA ALA A 430 -0.80 10.54 46.69
C ALA A 430 -1.15 10.75 45.21
N TYR A 431 -1.85 11.84 44.88
CA TYR A 431 -1.76 12.54 43.58
C TYR A 431 -2.64 13.81 43.64
N ARG A 432 -2.15 14.85 44.32
CA ARG A 432 -2.76 16.18 44.27
C ARG A 432 -1.74 17.30 44.41
N GLU A 433 -0.68 17.23 43.61
CA GLU A 433 0.16 18.39 43.29
C GLU A 433 0.90 18.16 41.96
N LEU A 434 1.30 19.26 41.31
CA LEU A 434 1.79 19.43 39.92
C LEU A 434 0.74 19.78 38.85
N CYS A 435 0.09 20.94 39.05
CA CYS A 435 -0.47 21.75 37.95
C CYS A 435 0.02 23.20 38.04
N THR A 436 1.35 23.39 38.04
CA THR A 436 1.96 24.69 37.74
C THR A 436 1.85 24.95 36.24
N ARG A 437 1.02 25.94 35.88
CA ARG A 437 0.69 26.29 34.48
C ARG A 437 1.94 26.83 33.77
N SER A 438 2.40 26.14 32.73
CA SER A 438 3.04 26.83 31.61
C SER A 438 1.96 27.44 30.71
N ASN A 439 2.27 28.55 30.05
CA ASN A 439 1.42 29.07 28.97
C ASN A 439 1.52 28.14 27.75
N SER A 440 0.73 27.07 27.75
CA SER A 440 0.46 26.32 26.52
C SER A 440 -0.38 27.20 25.60
N GLU A 441 0.16 27.57 24.44
CA GLU A 441 -0.66 27.99 23.31
C GLU A 441 -1.79 26.96 23.14
N ILE A 442 -3.03 27.44 23.00
CA ILE A 442 -4.16 26.54 22.78
C ILE A 442 -3.89 25.84 21.45
N ALA A 443 -3.55 24.54 21.53
CA ALA A 443 -3.29 23.74 20.35
C ALA A 443 -4.46 23.95 19.37
N THR A 444 -4.14 24.17 18.11
CA THR A 444 -5.12 24.49 17.06
C THR A 444 -5.19 23.33 16.06
N CYS A 445 -6.37 23.09 15.49
CA CYS A 445 -6.59 22.04 14.51
C CYS A 445 -5.63 22.18 13.30
N GLN A 446 -4.82 21.15 13.01
CA GLN A 446 -3.87 21.12 11.88
C GLN A 446 -4.53 21.06 10.48
N ALA A 447 -5.82 21.35 10.37
CA ALA A 447 -6.48 21.45 9.07
C ALA A 447 -6.32 22.87 8.50
N PRO A 448 -6.04 23.03 7.20
CA PRO A 448 -5.83 24.35 6.59
C PRO A 448 -7.01 25.29 6.84
N GLY A 449 -6.72 26.51 7.31
CA GLY A 449 -7.73 27.52 7.61
C GLY A 449 -8.60 27.27 8.84
N CYS A 450 -8.37 26.20 9.61
CA CYS A 450 -9.17 25.91 10.81
C CYS A 450 -8.55 26.52 12.07
N GLN A 451 -9.35 27.28 12.83
CA GLN A 451 -8.95 27.90 14.11
C GLN A 451 -9.55 27.18 15.34
N ASN A 452 -10.32 26.11 15.13
CA ASN A 452 -10.93 25.35 16.23
C ASN A 452 -9.87 24.57 17.02
N PRO A 453 -10.05 24.36 18.33
CA PRO A 453 -9.19 23.47 19.10
C PRO A 453 -9.32 22.02 18.60
N PRO A 454 -8.24 21.20 18.63
CA PRO A 454 -8.28 19.78 18.41
C PRO A 454 -9.28 19.06 19.31
N HIS A 455 -9.77 17.93 18.86
CA HIS A 455 -10.72 17.14 19.62
C HIS A 455 -10.05 16.55 20.89
N PRO A 456 -10.71 16.56 22.07
CA PRO A 456 -10.11 16.07 23.32
C PRO A 456 -9.64 14.61 23.29
N GLY A 457 -10.10 13.81 22.31
CA GLY A 457 -9.69 12.42 22.07
C GLY A 457 -8.25 12.21 21.56
N GLY A 458 -7.34 13.17 21.77
CA GLY A 458 -5.90 12.97 21.57
C GLY A 458 -5.43 12.94 20.11
N HIS A 459 -6.06 13.70 19.21
CA HIS A 459 -5.56 13.89 17.84
C HIS A 459 -5.66 15.35 17.40
N ASP A 460 -4.68 15.80 16.60
CA ASP A 460 -4.41 17.21 16.24
C ASP A 460 -5.48 17.91 15.36
N TYR A 461 -6.69 17.36 15.28
CA TYR A 461 -7.78 17.82 14.43
C TYR A 461 -9.08 17.94 15.22
N CYS A 462 -9.88 18.98 14.94
CA CYS A 462 -11.17 19.20 15.61
C CYS A 462 -12.29 18.24 15.13
N SER A 463 -12.10 17.55 13.99
CA SER A 463 -13.09 16.62 13.42
C SER A 463 -12.44 15.52 12.59
N LEU A 464 -13.17 14.43 12.35
CA LEU A 464 -12.73 13.34 11.47
C LEU A 464 -12.61 13.79 10.00
N ALA A 465 -13.41 14.77 9.57
CA ALA A 465 -13.29 15.35 8.23
C ALA A 465 -11.98 16.12 8.08
N HIS A 466 -11.63 16.94 9.07
CA HIS A 466 -10.37 17.68 9.12
C HIS A 466 -9.16 16.76 9.22
N LYS A 467 -9.26 15.67 9.99
CA LYS A 467 -8.25 14.61 10.00
C LYS A 467 -8.10 13.96 8.62
N THR A 468 -9.20 13.57 7.97
CA THR A 468 -9.16 12.94 6.64
C THR A 468 -8.55 13.87 5.59
N LEU A 469 -8.84 15.18 5.67
CA LEU A 469 -8.26 16.22 4.83
C LEU A 469 -6.75 16.33 5.07
N GLY A 470 -6.32 16.55 6.32
CA GLY A 470 -4.91 16.66 6.73
C GLY A 470 -4.08 15.43 6.35
N GLU A 471 -4.65 14.23 6.54
CA GLU A 471 -4.05 12.96 6.12
C GLU A 471 -3.84 12.86 4.59
N ASN A 472 -4.52 13.67 3.77
CA ASN A 472 -4.52 13.57 2.31
C ASN A 472 -4.28 14.91 1.58
N LEU A 473 -3.66 15.91 2.19
CA LEU A 473 -3.41 17.21 1.52
C LEU A 473 -2.55 17.10 0.25
N CYS A 474 -2.85 17.96 -0.73
CA CYS A 474 -1.94 18.28 -1.81
C CYS A 474 -0.65 18.86 -1.23
N LEU A 475 0.49 18.23 -1.53
CA LEU A 475 1.79 18.65 -0.98
C LEU A 475 2.27 20.02 -1.49
N MET A 476 1.66 20.56 -2.56
CA MET A 476 2.03 21.85 -3.14
C MET A 476 1.21 23.00 -2.53
N CYS A 477 -0.12 22.99 -2.68
CA CYS A 477 -0.96 24.07 -2.18
C CYS A 477 -1.32 23.95 -0.69
N MET A 478 -1.14 22.76 -0.09
CA MET A 478 -1.46 22.46 1.31
C MET A 478 -2.89 22.82 1.74
N GLN A 479 -3.85 22.87 0.80
CA GLN A 479 -5.24 23.28 1.03
C GLN A 479 -6.25 22.19 0.65
N ALA A 480 -6.20 21.72 -0.59
CA ALA A 480 -7.13 20.74 -1.15
C ALA A 480 -6.62 19.30 -1.00
N PRO A 481 -7.50 18.28 -0.95
CA PRO A 481 -7.07 16.88 -0.95
C PRO A 481 -6.41 16.48 -2.27
N LYS A 482 -5.37 15.67 -2.19
CA LYS A 482 -4.64 15.11 -3.35
C LYS A 482 -5.52 14.15 -4.17
N MET A 483 -5.23 14.03 -5.46
CA MET A 483 -5.82 12.98 -6.31
C MET A 483 -5.33 11.58 -5.89
N ALA A 484 -6.08 10.53 -6.25
CA ALA A 484 -5.80 9.15 -5.84
C ALA A 484 -4.36 8.71 -6.15
N ASN A 485 -3.93 8.89 -7.40
CA ASN A 485 -2.61 8.49 -7.91
C ASN A 485 -1.57 9.62 -7.93
N SER A 486 -1.84 10.75 -7.26
CA SER A 486 -0.94 11.91 -7.20
C SER A 486 -0.60 12.29 -5.75
N HIS A 487 0.40 13.15 -5.61
CA HIS A 487 0.68 13.92 -4.40
C HIS A 487 0.02 15.32 -4.44
N PHE A 488 -0.68 15.63 -5.53
CA PHE A 488 -1.24 16.95 -5.82
C PHE A 488 -2.74 16.86 -6.12
N CYS A 489 -3.48 17.95 -5.92
CA CYS A 489 -4.94 18.00 -6.10
C CYS A 489 -5.39 18.23 -7.55
N SER A 490 -4.55 18.82 -8.40
CA SER A 490 -4.90 19.26 -9.75
C SER A 490 -3.66 19.31 -10.65
N GLN A 491 -3.87 19.47 -11.98
CA GLN A 491 -2.77 19.67 -12.93
C GLN A 491 -1.98 20.96 -12.67
N PRO A 492 -2.60 22.14 -12.40
CA PRO A 492 -1.84 23.33 -12.02
C PRO A 492 -0.91 23.14 -10.81
N CYS A 493 -1.29 22.31 -9.82
CA CYS A 493 -0.41 21.98 -8.70
C CYS A 493 0.70 20.97 -9.04
N ILE A 494 0.58 20.24 -10.15
CA ILE A 494 1.67 19.43 -10.73
C ILE A 494 2.62 20.38 -11.47
N ASP A 495 2.10 21.21 -12.37
CA ASP A 495 2.88 22.15 -13.19
C ASP A 495 3.66 23.14 -12.32
N ASP A 496 3.06 23.67 -11.26
CA ASP A 496 3.71 24.54 -10.27
C ASP A 496 4.82 23.81 -9.49
N ALA A 497 4.60 22.53 -9.13
CA ALA A 497 5.60 21.73 -8.41
C ALA A 497 6.76 21.27 -9.31
N GLU A 498 6.51 21.08 -10.61
CA GLU A 498 7.54 20.70 -11.59
C GLU A 498 8.35 21.90 -12.07
N SER A 499 7.71 23.05 -12.33
CA SER A 499 8.38 24.31 -12.71
C SER A 499 9.27 24.89 -11.60
N LYS A 500 8.95 24.65 -10.32
CA LYS A 500 9.78 25.00 -9.16
C LYS A 500 10.86 23.96 -8.81
N GLY A 501 11.00 22.90 -9.61
CA GLY A 501 12.07 21.91 -9.47
C GLY A 501 13.45 22.46 -9.90
N PRO A 502 14.56 22.08 -9.23
CA PRO A 502 14.64 21.16 -8.10
C PRO A 502 14.21 21.82 -6.79
N MET A 503 13.42 21.12 -5.98
CA MET A 503 13.07 21.54 -4.61
C MET A 503 12.67 20.34 -3.75
N ILE A 504 12.49 20.56 -2.45
CA ILE A 504 11.89 19.58 -1.54
C ILE A 504 10.67 20.17 -0.82
N LEU A 505 9.57 19.41 -0.76
CA LEU A 505 8.34 19.75 -0.04
C LEU A 505 8.24 18.88 1.22
N GLU A 506 8.07 19.47 2.40
CA GLU A 506 7.91 18.70 3.64
C GLU A 506 6.57 17.95 3.61
N VAL A 507 6.60 16.64 3.88
CA VAL A 507 5.40 15.81 3.96
C VAL A 507 4.97 15.81 5.44
N PRO A 508 3.76 16.29 5.79
CA PRO A 508 3.32 16.35 7.18
C PRO A 508 3.35 14.97 7.86
N ALA A 509 3.70 14.91 9.14
CA ALA A 509 3.83 13.64 9.87
C ALA A 509 2.53 12.79 9.87
N GLY A 510 1.37 13.45 9.89
CA GLY A 510 0.07 12.78 9.76
C GLY A 510 -0.33 12.36 8.34
N HIS A 511 0.40 12.78 7.31
CA HIS A 511 0.00 12.56 5.91
C HIS A 511 0.26 11.12 5.44
N VAL A 512 -0.64 10.55 4.62
CA VAL A 512 -0.54 9.16 4.14
C VAL A 512 0.76 8.85 3.40
N THR A 513 1.36 9.84 2.73
CA THR A 513 2.67 9.68 2.07
C THR A 513 3.81 9.59 3.08
N PHE A 514 3.77 10.34 4.20
CA PHE A 514 4.76 10.19 5.27
C PHE A 514 4.69 8.77 5.82
N LYS A 515 3.47 8.32 6.16
CA LYS A 515 3.23 6.96 6.64
C LYS A 515 3.72 5.90 5.66
N SER A 516 3.39 6.00 4.36
CA SER A 516 3.86 5.06 3.32
C SER A 516 5.39 4.95 3.26
N VAL A 517 6.10 6.07 3.37
CA VAL A 517 7.58 6.10 3.28
C VAL A 517 8.22 5.62 4.59
N ALA A 518 7.69 6.03 5.75
CA ALA A 518 8.18 5.61 7.06
C ALA A 518 7.91 4.12 7.35
N ASP A 519 6.72 3.61 6.99
CA ASP A 519 6.40 2.18 7.07
C ASP A 519 7.34 1.37 6.16
N GLN A 520 7.60 1.84 4.93
CA GLN A 520 8.54 1.19 4.02
C GLN A 520 9.95 1.16 4.63
N PHE A 521 10.44 2.29 5.16
CA PHE A 521 11.75 2.39 5.80
C PHE A 521 11.90 1.41 6.96
N LYS A 522 10.89 1.31 7.82
CA LYS A 522 10.85 0.40 8.97
C LYS A 522 10.77 -1.07 8.54
N ALA A 523 9.91 -1.40 7.58
CA ALA A 523 9.73 -2.77 7.08
C ALA A 523 10.95 -3.29 6.28
N SER A 524 11.78 -2.40 5.75
CA SER A 524 13.05 -2.74 5.10
C SER A 524 14.28 -2.67 6.02
N TRP A 525 14.12 -2.39 7.30
CA TRP A 525 15.22 -2.38 8.26
C TRP A 525 15.49 -3.83 8.71
N ARG A 526 16.55 -4.46 8.21
CA ARG A 526 16.75 -5.92 8.26
C ARG A 526 18.12 -6.38 8.79
N HIS A 527 18.94 -5.47 9.31
CA HIS A 527 20.17 -5.86 9.99
C HIS A 527 19.84 -6.48 11.34
N VAL A 528 20.26 -7.74 11.52
CA VAL A 528 20.04 -8.51 12.75
C VAL A 528 20.69 -7.80 13.93
N GLY A 529 20.00 -7.74 15.08
CA GLY A 529 20.49 -7.08 16.29
C GLY A 529 20.33 -5.55 16.31
N THR A 530 19.78 -4.93 15.26
CA THR A 530 19.54 -3.47 15.21
C THR A 530 18.05 -3.14 15.28
N VAL A 531 17.71 -1.99 15.88
CA VAL A 531 16.35 -1.45 15.92
C VAL A 531 16.19 -0.43 14.80
N SER A 532 15.04 -0.41 14.12
CA SER A 532 14.73 0.63 13.13
C SER A 532 14.61 1.98 13.85
N PRO A 533 15.44 2.99 13.52
CA PRO A 533 15.35 4.31 14.13
C PRO A 533 14.03 5.00 13.76
N PRO A 534 13.50 5.91 14.61
CA PRO A 534 12.34 6.73 14.29
C PRO A 534 12.59 7.63 13.06
N VAL A 535 11.67 7.58 12.09
CA VAL A 535 11.61 8.58 11.02
C VAL A 535 11.00 9.86 11.58
N ARG A 536 11.75 10.97 11.48
CA ARG A 536 11.35 12.29 11.99
C ARG A 536 10.77 13.19 10.91
N ARG A 537 11.32 13.16 9.69
CA ARG A 537 10.80 13.91 8.53
C ARG A 537 10.84 13.09 7.25
N VAL A 538 9.89 13.36 6.38
CA VAL A 538 9.89 12.88 4.99
C VAL A 538 9.67 14.11 4.12
N TYR A 539 10.47 14.27 3.08
CA TYR A 539 10.29 15.30 2.06
C TYR A 539 10.01 14.66 0.71
N LYS A 540 9.02 15.17 -0.03
CA LYS A 540 8.84 14.86 -1.45
C LYS A 540 9.87 15.64 -2.25
N ILE A 541 10.65 14.94 -3.07
CA ILE A 541 11.65 15.54 -3.95
C ILE A 541 11.02 15.86 -5.30
N LEU A 542 11.19 17.08 -5.77
CA LEU A 542 10.81 17.57 -7.09
C LEU A 542 12.10 17.62 -7.91
N ALA A 543 12.15 16.87 -9.00
CA ALA A 543 13.31 16.81 -9.88
C ALA A 543 13.25 17.97 -10.89
N PRO A 544 14.39 18.43 -11.45
CA PRO A 544 14.38 19.35 -12.58
C PRO A 544 13.56 18.77 -13.75
N PRO A 545 12.79 19.58 -14.51
CA PRO A 545 11.98 19.09 -15.64
C PRO A 545 12.77 18.28 -16.67
N THR A 546 14.00 18.68 -16.98
CA THR A 546 14.89 17.95 -17.92
C THR A 546 15.23 16.54 -17.42
N SER A 547 15.63 16.40 -16.16
CA SER A 547 15.91 15.10 -15.55
C SER A 547 14.67 14.22 -15.45
N LEU A 548 13.50 14.83 -15.16
CA LEU A 548 12.22 14.13 -15.16
C LEU A 548 11.84 13.61 -16.56
N ALA A 549 12.07 14.42 -17.60
CA ALA A 549 11.83 14.04 -18.99
C ALA A 549 12.73 12.88 -19.42
N SER A 550 14.06 12.96 -19.20
CA SER A 550 15.00 11.87 -19.54
C SER A 550 14.66 10.57 -18.80
N TYR A 551 14.34 10.64 -17.51
CA TYR A 551 13.88 9.50 -16.73
C TYR A 551 12.60 8.87 -17.30
N ASN A 552 11.61 9.70 -17.66
CA ASN A 552 10.35 9.22 -18.22
C ASN A 552 10.55 8.59 -19.62
N ALA A 553 11.42 9.17 -20.46
CA ALA A 553 11.78 8.64 -21.76
C ALA A 553 12.52 7.29 -21.64
N TYR A 554 13.49 7.18 -20.72
CA TYR A 554 14.17 5.92 -20.43
C TYR A 554 13.18 4.85 -19.94
N ARG A 555 12.29 5.21 -19.00
CA ARG A 555 11.22 4.32 -18.49
C ARG A 555 10.28 3.84 -19.60
N ALA A 556 9.88 4.72 -20.51
CA ALA A 556 9.04 4.37 -21.67
C ALA A 556 9.78 3.47 -22.67
N ALA A 557 11.07 3.73 -22.92
CA ALA A 557 11.90 2.87 -23.78
C ALA A 557 12.18 1.49 -23.17
N VAL A 558 12.23 1.38 -21.84
CA VAL A 558 12.30 0.09 -21.12
C VAL A 558 10.94 -0.62 -21.20
N GLU A 559 9.84 0.10 -21.05
CA GLU A 559 8.51 -0.47 -21.19
C GLU A 559 8.22 -0.99 -22.60
N SER A 560 8.60 -0.26 -23.66
CA SER A 560 8.34 -0.69 -25.04
C SER A 560 9.02 -2.01 -25.40
N ARG A 561 10.23 -2.26 -24.86
CA ARG A 561 11.00 -3.51 -25.09
C ARG A 561 10.65 -4.66 -24.15
N GLY A 562 10.18 -4.37 -22.93
CA GLY A 562 9.96 -5.39 -21.90
C GLY A 562 8.50 -5.62 -21.49
N GLN A 563 7.58 -4.76 -21.90
CA GLN A 563 6.12 -4.86 -21.70
C GLN A 563 5.74 -5.19 -20.24
N PHE A 564 6.38 -4.52 -19.27
CA PHE A 564 6.23 -4.82 -17.86
C PHE A 564 4.83 -4.46 -17.33
N ALA A 565 4.16 -3.46 -17.90
CA ALA A 565 2.80 -3.07 -17.56
C ALA A 565 1.75 -4.08 -18.08
N SER A 566 2.00 -4.74 -19.22
CA SER A 566 1.15 -5.87 -19.67
C SER A 566 1.30 -7.07 -18.73
N SER A 567 2.52 -7.27 -18.21
CA SER A 567 2.84 -8.17 -17.10
C SER A 567 2.54 -7.56 -15.71
N GLY A 568 1.64 -6.56 -15.65
CA GLY A 568 1.09 -5.87 -14.46
C GLY A 568 2.06 -5.39 -13.39
N ARG A 569 3.31 -5.14 -13.75
CA ARG A 569 4.26 -4.37 -12.95
C ARG A 569 4.04 -2.88 -13.25
N SER A 570 4.73 -2.00 -12.52
CA SER A 570 4.86 -0.61 -12.96
C SER A 570 5.53 -0.56 -14.34
N GLU A 571 5.17 0.41 -15.19
CA GLU A 571 5.87 0.63 -16.47
C GLU A 571 7.38 0.72 -16.27
N GLY A 572 8.14 0.05 -17.14
CA GLY A 572 9.60 -0.08 -17.05
C GLY A 572 10.07 -0.93 -15.86
N ASN A 573 9.17 -1.66 -15.21
CA ASN A 573 9.39 -2.30 -13.91
C ASN A 573 9.95 -1.30 -12.88
N GLU A 574 9.33 -0.11 -12.78
CA GLU A 574 9.69 0.89 -11.78
C GLU A 574 9.50 0.37 -10.35
N ASN A 575 10.58 0.39 -9.56
CA ASN A 575 10.62 -0.03 -8.17
C ASN A 575 11.13 1.10 -7.26
N ARG A 576 10.72 1.10 -5.98
CA ARG A 576 11.31 1.96 -4.95
C ARG A 576 12.56 1.31 -4.33
N ARG A 577 13.66 2.06 -4.21
CA ARG A 577 14.93 1.58 -3.61
C ARG A 577 15.67 2.65 -2.81
N TRP A 578 16.34 2.23 -1.76
CA TRP A 578 17.10 3.07 -0.84
C TRP A 578 18.52 3.34 -1.33
N HIS A 579 19.00 4.56 -1.13
CA HIS A 579 20.39 4.96 -1.34
C HIS A 579 20.82 5.87 -0.18
N GLY A 580 21.85 5.46 0.56
CA GLY A 580 22.54 6.32 1.52
C GLY A 580 23.69 7.04 0.86
N THR A 581 23.94 8.28 1.27
CA THR A 581 24.98 9.11 0.66
C THR A 581 25.52 10.14 1.67
N ARG A 582 26.56 10.88 1.28
CA ARG A 582 27.18 11.92 2.10
C ARG A 582 26.37 13.22 2.08
N ARG A 583 26.13 13.79 3.27
CA ARG A 583 25.47 15.09 3.48
C ARG A 583 26.40 16.01 4.28
N VAL A 584 26.79 17.15 3.72
CA VAL A 584 27.70 18.11 4.37
C VAL A 584 27.00 19.37 4.90
N CYS A 585 25.66 19.42 4.82
CA CYS A 585 24.84 20.56 5.23
C CYS A 585 23.53 20.09 5.85
N ASN A 586 22.84 20.95 6.58
CA ASN A 586 21.63 20.61 7.33
C ASN A 586 20.35 20.40 6.48
N LEU A 587 20.44 20.16 5.17
CA LEU A 587 19.28 19.88 4.31
C LEU A 587 18.43 18.74 4.89
N GLY A 588 17.14 19.00 5.08
CA GLY A 588 16.16 18.09 5.69
C GLY A 588 16.00 18.24 7.21
N ASP A 589 16.84 19.03 7.88
CA ASP A 589 16.60 19.42 9.26
C ASP A 589 15.42 20.41 9.34
N LYS A 590 14.85 20.66 10.53
CA LYS A 590 13.65 21.52 10.67
C LYS A 590 13.93 22.90 10.05
N GLY A 591 13.11 23.32 9.09
CA GLY A 591 13.24 24.61 8.37
C GLY A 591 14.38 24.67 7.34
N HIS A 592 15.17 23.61 7.14
CA HIS A 592 16.32 23.60 6.25
C HIS A 592 16.01 22.89 4.93
N THR A 593 15.34 23.60 4.01
CA THR A 593 14.94 23.08 2.69
C THR A 593 15.82 23.54 1.53
N GLN A 594 16.76 24.45 1.77
CA GLN A 594 17.64 25.02 0.74
C GLN A 594 18.87 24.14 0.48
N PHE A 595 19.23 23.96 -0.79
CA PHE A 595 20.42 23.21 -1.17
C PHE A 595 21.70 24.03 -1.01
N CYS A 596 22.76 23.42 -0.50
CA CYS A 596 24.10 24.00 -0.63
C CYS A 596 24.67 23.79 -2.04
N SER A 597 25.61 24.65 -2.43
CA SER A 597 26.37 24.58 -3.70
C SER A 597 27.60 23.67 -3.63
N ALA A 598 27.93 23.12 -2.46
CA ALA A 598 29.17 22.36 -2.24
C ALA A 598 29.21 21.07 -3.07
N SER A 599 30.20 20.94 -3.95
CA SER A 599 30.35 19.81 -4.88
C SER A 599 30.62 18.46 -4.18
N ASN A 600 31.09 18.49 -2.94
CA ASN A 600 31.28 17.32 -2.08
C ASN A 600 30.00 16.89 -1.32
N CYS A 601 28.91 17.66 -1.42
CA CYS A 601 27.61 17.31 -0.86
C CYS A 601 26.83 16.41 -1.80
N SER A 602 27.16 15.11 -1.80
CA SER A 602 26.50 14.12 -2.66
C SER A 602 24.97 14.17 -2.56
N LEU A 603 24.41 14.38 -1.37
CA LEU A 603 22.96 14.53 -1.19
C LEU A 603 22.38 15.72 -1.98
N CYS A 604 22.94 16.92 -1.84
CA CYS A 604 22.46 18.10 -2.57
C CYS A 604 22.67 17.94 -4.09
N CYS A 605 23.81 17.38 -4.52
CA CYS A 605 24.07 17.11 -5.92
C CYS A 605 23.05 16.13 -6.52
N ILE A 606 22.79 14.99 -5.87
CA ILE A 606 21.81 14.01 -6.34
C ILE A 606 20.40 14.61 -6.42
N ILE A 607 19.99 15.43 -5.45
CA ILE A 607 18.65 16.04 -5.49
C ILE A 607 18.55 17.12 -6.58
N ARG A 608 19.59 17.94 -6.75
CA ARG A 608 19.62 19.08 -7.67
C ARG A 608 19.78 18.68 -9.15
N THR A 609 20.52 17.61 -9.46
CA THR A 609 20.86 17.21 -10.84
C THR A 609 20.62 15.73 -11.15
N SER A 610 19.97 14.98 -10.26
CA SER A 610 19.90 13.51 -10.29
C SER A 610 21.28 12.84 -10.12
N TYR A 611 21.31 11.52 -10.28
CA TYR A 611 22.51 10.71 -10.19
C TYR A 611 23.43 10.91 -11.40
N ASP A 612 24.73 10.85 -11.13
CA ASP A 612 25.75 10.75 -12.17
C ASP A 612 26.70 9.58 -11.89
N ILE A 613 26.67 8.58 -12.78
CA ILE A 613 27.52 7.39 -12.79
C ILE A 613 29.02 7.73 -12.97
N SER A 614 29.37 8.93 -13.44
CA SER A 614 30.77 9.40 -13.42
C SER A 614 31.30 9.51 -11.99
N LEU A 615 30.41 9.78 -11.01
CA LEU A 615 30.72 10.00 -9.60
C LEU A 615 30.66 8.72 -8.75
N TRP A 616 30.49 7.55 -9.38
CA TRP A 616 30.52 6.24 -8.71
C TRP A 616 31.84 6.02 -7.95
N GLY A 617 31.83 5.10 -6.99
CA GLY A 617 33.06 4.63 -6.33
C GLY A 617 33.80 5.64 -5.46
N LYS A 618 33.44 6.94 -5.44
CA LYS A 618 34.19 8.00 -4.72
C LYS A 618 34.44 7.76 -3.21
N LYS A 619 33.65 6.90 -2.54
CA LYS A 619 33.86 6.50 -1.13
C LYS A 619 34.68 5.21 -0.98
N THR A 620 34.60 4.29 -1.94
CA THR A 620 35.05 2.89 -1.80
C THR A 620 36.11 2.45 -2.80
N GLY A 621 36.38 3.23 -3.85
CA GLY A 621 37.24 2.88 -5.00
C GLY A 621 36.70 1.75 -5.88
N TRP A 622 35.64 1.05 -5.45
CA TRP A 622 35.23 -0.23 -5.98
C TRP A 622 33.73 -0.50 -5.72
N GLY A 623 33.15 -1.39 -6.52
CA GLY A 623 31.81 -1.94 -6.34
C GLY A 623 31.71 -3.38 -6.86
N ARG A 624 30.88 -4.19 -6.21
CA ARG A 624 30.72 -5.63 -6.49
C ARG A 624 30.35 -5.95 -7.93
N PHE A 625 29.65 -5.03 -8.60
CA PHE A 625 29.20 -5.12 -9.99
C PHE A 625 29.74 -3.95 -10.81
N GLY A 626 30.98 -3.54 -10.53
CA GLY A 626 31.72 -2.51 -11.24
C GLY A 626 31.07 -1.12 -11.24
N LYS A 627 31.21 -0.39 -12.35
CA LYS A 627 30.81 1.01 -12.51
C LYS A 627 29.30 1.13 -12.72
N GLY A 628 28.56 1.30 -11.62
CA GLY A 628 27.11 1.44 -11.62
C GLY A 628 26.58 2.33 -10.49
N ILE A 629 25.28 2.61 -10.52
CA ILE A 629 24.55 3.30 -9.45
C ILE A 629 23.90 2.24 -8.56
N TYR A 630 24.37 2.15 -7.31
CA TYR A 630 23.98 1.12 -6.35
C TYR A 630 22.82 1.58 -5.47
N THR A 631 21.83 0.71 -5.33
CA THR A 631 20.68 0.89 -4.42
C THR A 631 20.31 -0.45 -3.77
N SER A 632 19.50 -0.43 -2.71
CA SER A 632 19.02 -1.65 -2.05
C SER A 632 17.51 -1.57 -1.75
N SER A 633 16.82 -2.71 -1.67
CA SER A 633 15.49 -2.79 -1.06
C SER A 633 15.55 -2.76 0.46
N THR A 634 16.73 -2.94 1.06
CA THR A 634 16.99 -2.97 2.50
C THR A 634 17.51 -1.61 2.99
N SER A 635 16.75 -0.92 3.84
CA SER A 635 17.09 0.44 4.33
C SER A 635 18.29 0.45 5.27
N SER A 636 18.41 -0.56 6.15
CA SER A 636 19.54 -0.69 7.09
C SER A 636 20.87 -0.86 6.37
N LYS A 637 20.90 -1.53 5.20
CA LYS A 637 22.08 -1.63 4.34
C LYS A 637 22.44 -0.28 3.74
N SER A 638 21.46 0.43 3.20
CA SER A 638 21.71 1.75 2.62
C SER A 638 22.10 2.78 3.71
N ASN A 639 21.70 2.59 4.97
CA ASN A 639 22.14 3.42 6.10
C ASN A 639 23.67 3.40 6.33
N ASP A 640 24.37 2.30 6.03
CA ASP A 640 25.84 2.19 6.17
C ASP A 640 26.59 3.15 5.21
N TYR A 641 25.89 3.59 4.16
CA TYR A 641 26.38 4.58 3.19
C TYR A 641 25.91 6.01 3.50
N SER A 642 24.95 6.18 4.43
CA SER A 642 24.51 7.49 4.92
C SER A 642 25.51 8.05 5.94
N HIS A 643 26.01 9.26 5.66
CA HIS A 643 27.00 9.95 6.50
C HIS A 643 26.72 11.46 6.55
N ASN A 644 26.83 12.06 7.74
CA ASN A 644 26.77 13.50 7.94
C ASN A 644 28.17 14.05 8.21
N ASP A 645 28.56 15.10 7.50
CA ASP A 645 29.75 15.93 7.81
C ASP A 645 29.34 17.24 8.52
N CYS A 646 28.04 17.47 8.67
CA CYS A 646 27.45 18.58 9.42
C CYS A 646 26.95 18.13 10.80
N LYS A 647 26.95 19.04 11.78
CA LYS A 647 26.32 18.79 13.09
C LYS A 647 24.80 18.68 12.92
N SER A 648 24.26 17.49 13.11
CA SER A 648 22.82 17.19 13.05
C SER A 648 22.54 15.89 13.81
N SER A 649 21.45 15.83 14.57
CA SER A 649 20.99 14.61 15.25
C SER A 649 20.24 13.63 14.34
N LEU A 650 20.07 13.99 13.06
CA LEU A 650 19.32 13.19 12.08
C LEU A 650 20.24 12.73 10.95
N LYS A 651 20.16 11.44 10.61
CA LYS A 651 20.73 10.90 9.37
C LYS A 651 19.77 11.12 8.19
N ALA A 652 20.33 11.10 6.98
CA ALA A 652 19.63 11.36 5.73
C ALA A 652 19.74 10.16 4.77
N ILE A 653 18.63 9.71 4.20
CA ILE A 653 18.60 8.63 3.20
C ILE A 653 17.61 8.94 2.08
N LEU A 654 17.95 8.58 0.85
CA LEU A 654 17.10 8.77 -0.33
C LEU A 654 16.26 7.53 -0.60
N LEU A 655 14.97 7.73 -0.84
CA LEU A 655 14.08 6.75 -1.47
C LEU A 655 13.88 7.14 -2.94
N ASN A 656 14.39 6.30 -3.82
CA ASN A 656 14.45 6.53 -5.26
C ASN A 656 13.34 5.78 -5.98
N LYS A 657 12.95 6.27 -7.15
CA LYS A 657 12.31 5.46 -8.20
C LYS A 657 13.41 4.95 -9.12
N VAL A 658 13.45 3.64 -9.35
CA VAL A 658 14.45 2.99 -10.22
C VAL A 658 13.74 2.14 -11.26
N VAL A 659 14.04 2.39 -12.53
CA VAL A 659 13.59 1.60 -13.68
C VAL A 659 14.44 0.34 -13.72
N VAL A 660 13.94 -0.76 -13.14
CA VAL A 660 14.68 -2.02 -13.04
C VAL A 660 14.71 -2.76 -14.37
N GLY A 661 13.67 -2.58 -15.20
CA GLY A 661 13.48 -3.33 -16.43
C GLY A 661 13.61 -4.85 -16.22
N LYS A 662 14.30 -5.53 -17.12
CA LYS A 662 14.69 -6.92 -17.00
C LYS A 662 16.02 -7.00 -16.25
N GLY A 663 15.98 -7.28 -14.95
CA GLY A 663 17.18 -7.39 -14.12
C GLY A 663 17.90 -8.74 -14.24
N CYS A 664 19.23 -8.72 -14.41
CA CYS A 664 20.08 -9.90 -14.45
C CYS A 664 20.42 -10.34 -13.02
N LYS A 665 20.05 -11.55 -12.62
CA LYS A 665 20.37 -12.09 -11.29
C LYS A 665 21.81 -12.59 -11.25
N LEU A 666 22.62 -12.06 -10.33
CA LEU A 666 23.99 -12.50 -10.08
C LEU A 666 24.16 -12.93 -8.62
N LEU A 667 24.93 -14.00 -8.40
CA LEU A 667 25.20 -14.62 -7.08
C LEU A 667 26.69 -14.52 -6.66
N GLN A 668 27.52 -13.94 -7.52
CA GLN A 668 28.95 -13.71 -7.29
C GLN A 668 29.30 -12.31 -7.81
N ASP A 669 30.32 -11.71 -7.23
CA ASP A 669 30.81 -10.38 -7.61
C ASP A 669 31.35 -10.41 -9.06
N ASN A 670 31.03 -9.39 -9.85
CA ASN A 670 31.57 -9.18 -11.20
C ASN A 670 32.01 -7.71 -11.36
N THR A 671 33.23 -7.44 -10.91
CA THR A 671 33.75 -6.11 -10.63
C THR A 671 34.13 -5.31 -11.88
N SER A 672 34.18 -5.97 -13.05
CA SER A 672 34.52 -5.36 -14.34
C SER A 672 33.30 -4.83 -15.12
N LEU A 673 32.07 -5.03 -14.62
CA LEU A 673 30.86 -4.56 -15.29
C LEU A 673 30.82 -3.03 -15.39
N THR A 674 30.54 -2.53 -16.59
CA THR A 674 30.28 -1.11 -16.89
C THR A 674 28.90 -0.87 -17.52
N ALA A 675 28.16 -1.96 -17.74
CA ALA A 675 26.83 -2.03 -18.34
C ALA A 675 26.11 -3.27 -17.77
N PRO A 676 24.76 -3.37 -17.86
CA PRO A 676 24.08 -4.62 -17.56
C PRO A 676 24.50 -5.71 -18.60
N PRO A 677 24.46 -7.00 -18.22
CA PRO A 677 24.67 -8.09 -19.17
C PRO A 677 23.71 -8.00 -20.37
N VAL A 678 24.15 -8.51 -21.54
CA VAL A 678 23.41 -8.39 -22.81
C VAL A 678 21.97 -8.90 -22.66
N GLY A 679 21.01 -8.07 -23.09
CA GLY A 679 19.58 -8.38 -23.00
C GLY A 679 18.96 -8.18 -21.60
N TYR A 680 19.62 -7.41 -20.73
CA TYR A 680 19.11 -6.96 -19.42
C TYR A 680 19.27 -5.44 -19.26
N ASP A 681 18.51 -4.84 -18.35
CA ASP A 681 18.51 -3.40 -18.05
C ASP A 681 19.24 -3.06 -16.74
N SER A 682 19.35 -4.02 -15.82
CA SER A 682 19.97 -3.86 -14.51
C SER A 682 20.67 -5.14 -14.04
N VAL A 683 21.42 -5.06 -12.94
CA VAL A 683 21.87 -6.22 -12.16
C VAL A 683 21.11 -6.30 -10.84
N LEU A 684 20.75 -7.52 -10.44
CA LEU A 684 20.11 -7.88 -9.17
C LEU A 684 21.03 -8.85 -8.43
N ALA A 685 21.65 -8.36 -7.35
CA ALA A 685 22.44 -9.20 -6.45
C ALA A 685 21.49 -9.85 -5.43
N GLU A 686 21.33 -11.17 -5.50
CA GLU A 686 20.50 -11.91 -4.56
C GLU A 686 21.33 -12.50 -3.41
N LYS A 687 20.71 -12.69 -2.24
CA LYS A 687 21.42 -13.16 -1.04
C LYS A 687 21.86 -14.62 -1.23
N GLY A 688 23.17 -14.84 -1.25
CA GLY A 688 23.81 -16.13 -1.52
C GLY A 688 25.28 -15.94 -1.90
N GLY A 689 26.10 -17.00 -1.79
CA GLY A 689 27.54 -16.88 -2.05
C GLY A 689 28.23 -15.86 -1.13
N SER A 690 28.92 -14.87 -1.71
CA SER A 690 29.60 -13.77 -0.99
C SER A 690 28.68 -12.59 -0.61
N LEU A 691 27.37 -12.69 -0.90
CA LEU A 691 26.41 -11.58 -0.81
C LEU A 691 25.50 -11.69 0.42
N ASN A 692 25.76 -10.84 1.42
CA ASN A 692 24.98 -10.82 2.68
C ASN A 692 23.59 -10.15 2.56
N TYR A 693 23.42 -9.26 1.58
CA TYR A 693 22.25 -8.38 1.43
C TYR A 693 22.05 -7.97 -0.02
N ASP A 694 20.80 -7.67 -0.40
CA ASP A 694 20.42 -7.36 -1.77
C ASP A 694 21.00 -6.04 -2.31
N GLU A 695 21.34 -6.04 -3.61
CA GLU A 695 21.72 -4.86 -4.38
C GLU A 695 20.98 -4.82 -5.71
N LEU A 696 20.52 -3.64 -6.10
CA LEU A 696 20.12 -3.31 -7.46
C LEU A 696 21.14 -2.32 -8.01
N VAL A 697 21.74 -2.65 -9.14
CA VAL A 697 22.70 -1.81 -9.85
C VAL A 697 22.14 -1.46 -11.23
N VAL A 698 22.09 -0.17 -11.53
CA VAL A 698 21.74 0.36 -12.86
C VAL A 698 22.92 1.13 -13.45
N TYR A 699 23.02 1.13 -14.78
CA TYR A 699 24.20 1.64 -15.51
C TYR A 699 23.86 2.85 -16.41
N SER A 700 22.76 3.53 -16.11
CA SER A 700 22.35 4.78 -16.75
C SER A 700 21.87 5.77 -15.70
N ASN A 701 22.22 7.05 -15.87
CA ASN A 701 21.74 8.15 -15.02
C ASN A 701 20.21 8.28 -15.09
N ASP A 702 19.61 8.00 -16.25
CA ASP A 702 18.16 8.10 -16.49
C ASP A 702 17.37 6.90 -15.96
N ALA A 703 18.04 5.82 -15.56
CA ALA A 703 17.39 4.67 -14.95
C ALA A 703 16.90 4.94 -13.52
N ILE A 704 17.28 6.06 -12.90
CA ILE A 704 17.03 6.35 -11.50
C ILE A 704 16.76 7.84 -11.24
N ARG A 705 15.86 8.13 -10.31
CA ARG A 705 15.64 9.47 -9.77
C ARG A 705 15.36 9.44 -8.26
N PRO A 706 15.84 10.41 -7.50
CA PRO A 706 15.38 10.59 -6.12
C PRO A 706 13.88 10.96 -6.10
N SER A 707 13.12 10.38 -5.17
CA SER A 707 11.68 10.65 -5.02
C SER A 707 11.30 11.18 -3.65
N PHE A 708 11.97 10.71 -2.59
CA PHE A 708 11.83 11.23 -1.24
C PHE A 708 13.18 11.30 -0.52
N LEU A 709 13.32 12.31 0.34
CA LEU A 709 14.38 12.40 1.35
C LEU A 709 13.74 11.99 2.68
N VAL A 710 14.36 11.06 3.40
CA VAL A 710 13.92 10.59 4.71
C VAL A 710 14.98 10.98 5.74
N MET A 711 14.52 11.64 6.80
CA MET A 711 15.33 12.09 7.92
C MET A 711 14.91 11.31 9.16
N TYR A 712 15.87 10.63 9.79
CA TYR A 712 15.64 9.68 10.85
C TYR A 712 16.71 9.85 11.94
N ASP A 713 16.40 9.43 13.17
CA ASP A 713 17.38 9.49 14.26
C ASP A 713 18.62 8.66 13.94
N GLU A 714 19.78 9.07 14.45
CA GLU A 714 20.97 8.23 14.41
C GLU A 714 20.73 6.93 15.22
N PRO A 715 20.88 5.73 14.61
CA PRO A 715 20.49 4.45 15.21
C PRO A 715 21.52 3.87 16.19
#